data_AF-A0A7X7I886-F1
#
_entry.id   AF-A0A7X7I886-F1
#
_cell.length_a   1.000
_cell.length_b   1.000
_cell.length_c   1.000
_cell.angle_alpha   90.00
_cell.angle_beta   90.00
_cell.angle_gamma   90.00
#
_symmetry.space_group_name_H-M   'P 1'
#
loop_
_entity.id
_entity.type
_entity.pdbx_description
1 polymer ?
#
loop_
_entity_poly.entity_id
_entity_poly.type
_entity_poly.pdbx_seq_one_letter_code
_entity_poly.pdbx_strand_id
1 'polypeptide(L)'
;GSDIIALSYHETNEWNPSVDNDGMIIYSRWDYVDRDDCIAHHPWVCFPDGRDPRSWHGNYPLSVSTMEDVSTSIPGVGKINGKWPDGRNLRPWAEVDIRAIPNSRKYVATATGHHTQSFGELIIFDQYGIRDDGKMAQIKGITTNRTTWEDKAGPWATCWPLSEEYFLASYNGDIVFLDKSGNRITVCPKSATPVANIGNFKLLDPIPLKPRETPPDIAVKTFDGEREKIPHDPAVISVMNVYNSDIAFPQGTVIKWLRVIQLIPKVNDWINDPPMGAASESVARMALGVVPVESDGSAYFEAPVNRCLMFQVLDSNYMAVQSMRSLTYVHKGEHLSCVGCHEDKWKAAPITNPLALKREPSKLKPEFMEALPTSYYRTAKPVFDAKCVSCHKQQGKGPNMSYNSLKPYIFHFCDGGWPYTNGNISVGEVGGSRTIPGKFGARRSKLYKYLNSSHHNVSLTKDEIHRVTLWLDLNSNEFGSEADTAAQRRGTLVWPTIDVDPKNPIGLEDPRSTNDPSDAYITPGFVYVKPGSVTQFIATAVDMLNQKVEKQPTFTWAVSGGGTISSTGVFTAENSEGGPYTVTATANIGGQQMKFTATVSVSSQPGMPLPAGNLTNLLCLQSTTQLTCMKASDTASIESKYVGTGKIAPLPDEQIQVNGASFKWVEKTNSGGKWFTDCGSNLASYSAITLVSPKERSFKIGYLQDDHVAVWMNGQRVLSDRAYSTKERFSPAITMPSGANSFIIKHTNTGGEGYLSLRFVDEAENDIKDLLYYLKPASTQVHQEVATISAVKAPYSIQNLRTGLQVDGISRNSYRVEIFNVSGQRISSTNGSGEFHFVMPVTSQSSGLFVVRIEIDGKKYMQSVAMTGSR
;
A
#
# COMPACT_ATOMS: atom_id res chain seq x y z
N GLY A 1 -1.97 -9.27 -27.94
CA GLY A 1 -1.57 -7.97 -27.37
C GLY A 1 -0.16 -8.09 -26.84
N SER A 2 0.51 -6.97 -26.59
CA SER A 2 1.80 -6.93 -25.88
C SER A 2 1.64 -7.05 -24.36
N ASP A 3 0.49 -6.65 -23.82
CA ASP A 3 0.18 -6.63 -22.39
C ASP A 3 -0.73 -7.80 -21.99
N ILE A 4 -0.16 -9.00 -21.88
CA ILE A 4 -0.90 -10.20 -21.47
C ILE A 4 -0.80 -10.32 -19.95
N ILE A 5 -1.94 -10.27 -19.26
CA ILE A 5 -2.05 -10.45 -17.81
C ILE A 5 -2.84 -11.73 -17.47
N ALA A 6 -2.52 -12.33 -16.32
CA ALA A 6 -3.32 -13.42 -15.77
C ALA A 6 -4.56 -12.83 -15.07
N LEU A 7 -5.76 -13.28 -15.46
CA LEU A 7 -7.01 -12.82 -14.81
C LEU A 7 -7.34 -13.58 -13.53
N SER A 8 -6.72 -14.74 -13.35
CA SER A 8 -7.04 -15.67 -12.27
C SER A 8 -5.83 -16.47 -11.85
N TYR A 9 -5.77 -16.73 -10.55
CA TYR A 9 -4.75 -17.53 -9.88
C TYR A 9 -5.43 -18.68 -9.15
N HIS A 10 -6.37 -19.37 -9.80
CA HIS A 10 -6.99 -20.57 -9.24
C HIS A 10 -6.04 -21.78 -9.40
N GLU A 11 -6.04 -22.72 -8.45
CA GLU A 11 -5.06 -23.82 -8.46
C GLU A 11 -5.32 -24.89 -9.52
N THR A 12 -6.55 -24.94 -10.03
CA THR A 12 -6.98 -25.85 -11.09
C THR A 12 -7.57 -25.05 -12.25
N ASN A 13 -8.16 -25.75 -13.21
CA ASN A 13 -8.57 -25.19 -14.48
C ASN A 13 -9.83 -24.31 -14.42
N GLU A 14 -9.81 -23.30 -15.26
CA GLU A 14 -10.93 -22.45 -15.63
C GLU A 14 -11.02 -22.38 -17.16
N TRP A 15 -12.21 -22.59 -17.74
CA TRP A 15 -12.37 -22.69 -19.18
C TRP A 15 -13.51 -21.86 -19.74
N ASN A 16 -13.49 -21.80 -21.07
CA ASN A 16 -14.54 -21.27 -21.92
C ASN A 16 -15.03 -19.88 -21.48
N PRO A 17 -14.12 -18.91 -21.21
CA PRO A 17 -14.55 -17.57 -20.84
C PRO A 17 -15.35 -16.94 -21.98
N SER A 18 -16.43 -16.24 -21.63
CA SER A 18 -17.17 -15.40 -22.56
C SER A 18 -17.58 -14.09 -21.89
N VAL A 19 -17.83 -13.05 -22.69
CA VAL A 19 -18.28 -11.75 -22.20
C VAL A 19 -19.81 -11.77 -22.12
N ASP A 20 -20.35 -11.40 -20.96
CA ASP A 20 -21.80 -11.29 -20.75
C ASP A 20 -22.37 -9.94 -21.24
N ASN A 21 -23.68 -9.75 -21.06
CA ASN A 21 -24.36 -8.53 -21.53
C ASN A 21 -23.99 -7.28 -20.70
N ASP A 22 -23.42 -7.47 -19.50
CA ASP A 22 -23.01 -6.38 -18.59
C ASP A 22 -21.52 -6.05 -18.73
N GLY A 23 -20.80 -6.74 -19.62
CA GLY A 23 -19.36 -6.55 -19.84
C GLY A 23 -18.49 -7.35 -18.88
N MET A 24 -19.06 -8.25 -18.08
CA MET A 24 -18.32 -9.15 -17.18
C MET A 24 -17.83 -10.39 -17.95
N ILE A 25 -16.86 -11.10 -17.37
CA ILE A 25 -16.38 -12.39 -17.89
C ILE A 25 -17.06 -13.51 -17.12
N ILE A 26 -17.77 -14.39 -17.83
CA ILE A 26 -18.34 -15.63 -17.29
C ILE A 26 -17.56 -16.84 -17.80
N TYR A 27 -17.26 -17.79 -16.93
CA TYR A 27 -16.44 -18.96 -17.23
C TYR A 27 -16.80 -20.14 -16.33
N SER A 28 -16.32 -21.32 -16.69
CA SER A 28 -16.48 -22.54 -15.88
C SER A 28 -15.24 -22.76 -15.03
N ARG A 29 -15.39 -23.04 -13.73
CA ARG A 29 -14.26 -23.33 -12.82
C ARG A 29 -14.42 -24.71 -12.18
N TRP A 30 -13.33 -25.47 -12.10
CA TRP A 30 -13.24 -26.61 -11.18
C TRP A 30 -12.83 -26.15 -9.79
N ASP A 31 -13.60 -26.45 -8.75
CA ASP A 31 -13.29 -26.00 -7.39
C ASP A 31 -13.29 -27.19 -6.41
N TYR A 32 -12.12 -27.83 -6.30
CA TYR A 32 -11.86 -29.03 -5.49
C TYR A 32 -11.16 -28.75 -4.16
N VAL A 33 -10.99 -27.49 -3.80
CA VAL A 33 -10.12 -27.10 -2.69
C VAL A 33 -10.66 -27.65 -1.39
N ASP A 34 -9.96 -28.66 -0.87
CA ASP A 34 -10.38 -29.46 0.27
C ASP A 34 -11.76 -30.12 0.08
N ARG A 35 -12.25 -30.32 -1.16
CA ARG A 35 -13.53 -30.95 -1.50
C ARG A 35 -13.33 -32.25 -2.28
N ASP A 36 -14.45 -32.90 -2.58
CA ASP A 36 -14.50 -34.10 -3.40
C ASP A 36 -14.21 -33.76 -4.88
N ASP A 37 -13.58 -34.70 -5.58
CA ASP A 37 -13.06 -34.56 -6.93
C ASP A 37 -14.15 -34.30 -7.98
N CYS A 38 -15.43 -34.55 -7.71
CA CYS A 38 -16.49 -34.41 -8.71
C CYS A 38 -17.57 -33.36 -8.40
N ILE A 39 -17.28 -32.39 -7.54
CA ILE A 39 -18.34 -31.63 -6.87
C ILE A 39 -18.80 -30.34 -7.59
N ALA A 40 -17.90 -29.60 -8.23
CA ALA A 40 -18.18 -28.23 -8.63
C ALA A 40 -17.43 -27.80 -9.90
N HIS A 41 -18.13 -27.90 -11.04
CA HIS A 41 -17.69 -27.41 -12.36
C HIS A 41 -18.71 -26.42 -12.94
N HIS A 42 -18.97 -25.36 -12.19
CA HIS A 42 -20.11 -24.47 -12.42
C HIS A 42 -19.66 -23.06 -12.82
N PRO A 43 -20.60 -22.19 -13.26
CA PRO A 43 -20.29 -20.83 -13.65
C PRO A 43 -19.71 -19.97 -12.52
N TRP A 44 -18.72 -19.19 -12.91
CA TRP A 44 -18.14 -18.08 -12.16
C TRP A 44 -18.12 -16.83 -13.03
N VAL A 45 -18.21 -15.67 -12.38
CA VAL A 45 -18.16 -14.35 -13.01
C VAL A 45 -17.05 -13.51 -12.38
N CYS A 46 -16.32 -12.74 -13.18
CA CYS A 46 -15.39 -11.72 -12.70
C CYS A 46 -15.43 -10.49 -13.61
N PHE A 47 -14.81 -9.40 -13.18
CA PHE A 47 -14.62 -8.23 -14.03
C PHE A 47 -13.60 -8.52 -15.16
N PRO A 48 -13.58 -7.73 -16.26
CA PRO A 48 -12.61 -7.90 -17.35
C PRO A 48 -11.14 -7.90 -16.94
N ASP A 49 -10.81 -7.24 -15.83
CA ASP A 49 -9.49 -7.17 -15.21
C ASP A 49 -9.27 -8.26 -14.15
N GLY A 50 -10.13 -9.28 -14.10
CA GLY A 50 -9.99 -10.48 -13.28
C GLY A 50 -10.43 -10.33 -11.82
N ARG A 51 -10.64 -9.10 -11.33
CA ARG A 51 -11.02 -8.84 -9.93
C ARG A 51 -12.40 -9.40 -9.56
N ASP A 52 -12.59 -9.60 -8.26
CA ASP A 52 -13.85 -9.98 -7.62
C ASP A 52 -14.55 -11.23 -8.23
N PRO A 53 -13.87 -12.40 -8.32
CA PRO A 53 -14.50 -13.61 -8.85
C PRO A 53 -15.61 -14.13 -7.92
N ARG A 54 -16.81 -14.35 -8.46
CA ARG A 54 -17.99 -14.81 -7.72
C ARG A 54 -18.67 -15.99 -8.42
N SER A 55 -19.31 -16.85 -7.64
CA SER A 55 -20.25 -17.85 -8.17
C SER A 55 -21.62 -17.67 -7.53
N TRP A 56 -22.66 -17.63 -8.35
CA TRP A 56 -24.07 -17.48 -7.94
C TRP A 56 -24.91 -18.73 -8.18
N HIS A 57 -24.29 -19.75 -8.80
CA HIS A 57 -24.98 -20.91 -9.35
C HIS A 57 -24.21 -22.20 -9.06
N GLY A 58 -24.85 -23.16 -8.39
CA GLY A 58 -24.48 -24.58 -8.43
C GLY A 58 -23.16 -24.96 -7.74
N ASN A 59 -22.36 -24.01 -7.25
CA ASN A 59 -21.01 -24.32 -6.75
C ASN A 59 -20.99 -25.17 -5.45
N TYR A 60 -22.08 -25.20 -4.69
CA TYR A 60 -22.14 -25.94 -3.41
C TYR A 60 -23.37 -26.83 -3.34
N PRO A 61 -23.21 -28.16 -3.29
CA PRO A 61 -24.34 -29.01 -2.94
C PRO A 61 -24.66 -28.81 -1.46
N LEU A 62 -25.87 -29.19 -1.06
CA LEU A 62 -26.30 -29.11 0.34
C LEU A 62 -25.25 -29.74 1.27
N SER A 63 -25.03 -29.15 2.44
CA SER A 63 -24.11 -29.76 3.41
C SER A 63 -24.68 -31.09 3.87
N VAL A 64 -23.84 -32.11 4.09
CA VAL A 64 -24.32 -33.40 4.61
C VAL A 64 -24.96 -33.25 5.99
N SER A 65 -24.51 -32.28 6.79
CA SER A 65 -25.15 -31.93 8.07
C SER A 65 -26.54 -31.29 7.96
N THR A 66 -26.93 -30.83 6.77
CA THR A 66 -28.28 -30.31 6.47
C THR A 66 -29.15 -31.33 5.73
N MET A 67 -28.65 -32.54 5.49
CA MET A 67 -29.43 -33.64 4.92
C MET A 67 -30.14 -34.36 6.05
N GLU A 68 -31.44 -34.09 6.19
CA GLU A 68 -32.31 -34.97 6.97
C GLU A 68 -32.20 -36.39 6.35
N ASP A 69 -31.97 -37.40 7.18
CA ASP A 69 -32.04 -38.84 6.84
C ASP A 69 -30.77 -39.59 6.36
N VAL A 70 -29.54 -39.14 6.68
CA VAL A 70 -28.31 -39.96 6.46
C VAL A 70 -28.02 -40.94 7.63
N SER A 71 -28.90 -41.02 8.63
CA SER A 71 -28.71 -41.90 9.79
C SER A 71 -28.90 -43.40 9.51
N THR A 72 -29.26 -43.79 8.29
CA THR A 72 -29.49 -45.19 7.95
C THR A 72 -28.93 -45.57 6.58
N SER A 73 -27.60 -45.60 6.39
CA SER A 73 -26.92 -46.69 5.67
C SER A 73 -25.40 -46.51 5.46
N ILE A 74 -24.64 -47.33 6.19
CA ILE A 74 -23.47 -48.11 5.76
C ILE A 74 -22.12 -47.36 5.54
N PRO A 75 -21.07 -47.73 6.31
CA PRO A 75 -19.68 -47.37 6.00
C PRO A 75 -19.23 -47.92 4.63
N GLY A 76 -18.76 -47.04 3.74
CA GLY A 76 -18.12 -47.41 2.47
C GLY A 76 -19.02 -47.49 1.23
N VAL A 77 -20.26 -47.01 1.27
CA VAL A 77 -21.17 -47.12 0.11
C VAL A 77 -21.18 -45.84 -0.71
N GLY A 78 -20.60 -45.93 -1.92
CA GLY A 78 -20.99 -45.08 -3.03
C GLY A 78 -22.44 -45.38 -3.42
N LYS A 79 -23.21 -44.32 -3.69
CA LYS A 79 -24.56 -44.34 -4.27
C LYS A 79 -25.63 -45.13 -3.46
N ILE A 80 -26.58 -44.43 -2.85
CA ILE A 80 -27.86 -45.01 -2.38
C ILE A 80 -28.77 -45.20 -3.61
N ASN A 81 -29.21 -46.43 -3.90
CA ASN A 81 -30.02 -46.75 -5.09
C ASN A 81 -29.42 -46.23 -6.42
N GLY A 82 -28.09 -46.24 -6.56
CA GLY A 82 -27.41 -45.72 -7.75
C GLY A 82 -27.26 -44.18 -7.79
N LYS A 83 -27.64 -43.46 -6.72
CA LYS A 83 -27.59 -42.00 -6.62
C LYS A 83 -26.79 -41.55 -5.39
N TRP A 84 -25.92 -40.56 -5.54
CA TRP A 84 -25.16 -40.03 -4.41
C TRP A 84 -26.10 -39.36 -3.39
N PRO A 85 -25.95 -39.63 -2.09
CA PRO A 85 -26.81 -39.06 -1.05
C PRO A 85 -26.69 -37.53 -0.96
N ASP A 86 -25.61 -36.95 -1.49
CA ASP A 86 -25.31 -35.53 -1.42
C ASP A 86 -26.10 -34.66 -2.42
N GLY A 87 -26.92 -35.27 -3.27
CA GLY A 87 -27.73 -34.56 -4.24
C GLY A 87 -26.95 -34.01 -5.44
N ARG A 88 -25.65 -34.33 -5.61
CA ARG A 88 -24.88 -33.86 -6.78
C ARG A 88 -25.46 -34.30 -8.12
N ASN A 89 -26.16 -35.43 -8.15
CA ASN A 89 -26.85 -35.93 -9.33
C ASN A 89 -28.17 -35.19 -9.60
N LEU A 90 -28.58 -34.28 -8.71
CA LEU A 90 -29.72 -33.37 -8.90
C LEU A 90 -29.28 -32.07 -9.56
N ARG A 91 -28.12 -32.05 -10.22
CA ARG A 91 -27.58 -30.94 -11.01
C ARG A 91 -26.57 -31.45 -12.03
N PRO A 92 -26.25 -30.68 -13.09
CA PRO A 92 -25.17 -31.03 -14.00
C PRO A 92 -23.87 -31.32 -13.25
N TRP A 93 -23.06 -32.24 -13.77
CA TRP A 93 -21.72 -32.47 -13.22
C TRP A 93 -20.79 -31.32 -13.62
N ALA A 94 -20.96 -30.82 -14.85
CA ALA A 94 -20.33 -29.61 -15.32
C ALA A 94 -21.22 -28.80 -16.24
N GLU A 95 -20.99 -27.50 -16.27
CA GLU A 95 -21.61 -26.56 -17.19
C GLU A 95 -20.51 -25.80 -17.92
N VAL A 96 -20.44 -25.97 -19.24
CA VAL A 96 -19.37 -25.43 -20.10
C VAL A 96 -19.96 -24.67 -21.28
N ASP A 97 -19.10 -23.96 -22.03
CA ASP A 97 -19.48 -23.14 -23.19
C ASP A 97 -20.59 -22.12 -22.89
N ILE A 98 -20.51 -21.54 -21.69
CA ILE A 98 -21.50 -20.62 -21.15
C ILE A 98 -21.55 -19.35 -22.01
N ARG A 99 -22.76 -18.92 -22.39
CA ARG A 99 -22.98 -17.66 -23.12
C ARG A 99 -24.20 -16.92 -22.61
N ALA A 100 -24.08 -15.60 -22.48
CA ALA A 100 -25.23 -14.74 -22.21
C ALA A 100 -26.22 -14.79 -23.39
N ILE A 101 -27.52 -14.85 -23.07
CA ILE A 101 -28.58 -14.76 -24.07
C ILE A 101 -28.80 -13.28 -24.42
N PRO A 102 -28.81 -12.88 -25.69
CA PRO A 102 -29.01 -11.47 -26.07
C PRO A 102 -30.29 -10.88 -25.49
N ASN A 103 -30.23 -9.64 -24.99
CA ASN A 103 -31.36 -8.92 -24.38
C ASN A 103 -32.04 -9.69 -23.22
N SER A 104 -31.27 -10.50 -22.50
CA SER A 104 -31.73 -11.29 -21.35
C SER A 104 -30.66 -11.31 -20.26
N ARG A 105 -31.07 -11.56 -19.02
CA ARG A 105 -30.15 -11.83 -17.90
C ARG A 105 -29.72 -13.30 -17.80
N LYS A 106 -30.30 -14.16 -18.65
CA LYS A 106 -30.11 -15.62 -18.60
C LYS A 106 -28.93 -16.04 -19.45
N TYR A 107 -28.45 -17.24 -19.16
CA TYR A 107 -27.33 -17.86 -19.85
C TYR A 107 -27.76 -19.18 -20.46
N VAL A 108 -27.09 -19.58 -21.53
CA VAL A 108 -27.12 -20.94 -22.06
C VAL A 108 -25.79 -21.62 -21.75
N ALA A 109 -25.83 -22.92 -21.46
CA ALA A 109 -24.64 -23.74 -21.29
C ALA A 109 -24.87 -25.16 -21.80
N THR A 110 -23.77 -25.87 -22.02
CA THR A 110 -23.74 -27.31 -22.25
C THR A 110 -23.50 -28.00 -20.91
N ALA A 111 -24.48 -28.78 -20.46
CA ALA A 111 -24.43 -29.56 -19.22
C ALA A 111 -23.83 -30.95 -19.49
N THR A 112 -22.60 -31.18 -19.03
CA THR A 112 -21.78 -32.37 -19.36
C THR A 112 -21.51 -33.24 -18.13
N GLY A 113 -20.86 -34.39 -18.36
CA GLY A 113 -20.21 -35.16 -17.30
C GLY A 113 -18.91 -34.49 -16.83
N HIS A 114 -18.31 -35.08 -15.81
CA HIS A 114 -17.19 -34.60 -15.02
C HIS A 114 -15.84 -34.70 -15.74
N HIS A 115 -15.51 -35.87 -16.28
CA HIS A 115 -14.30 -36.14 -17.09
C HIS A 115 -14.65 -36.55 -18.51
N THR A 116 -15.81 -36.12 -18.99
CA THR A 116 -16.30 -36.49 -20.32
C THR A 116 -15.81 -35.49 -21.34
N GLN A 117 -16.00 -35.79 -22.64
CA GLN A 117 -15.90 -34.74 -23.64
C GLN A 117 -16.92 -33.62 -23.31
N SER A 118 -16.66 -32.38 -23.77
CA SER A 118 -17.55 -31.21 -23.61
C SER A 118 -18.83 -31.31 -24.45
N PHE A 119 -19.48 -32.46 -24.38
CA PHE A 119 -20.74 -32.78 -25.02
C PHE A 119 -21.75 -33.18 -23.96
N GLY A 120 -22.95 -32.64 -24.05
CA GLY A 120 -23.92 -32.68 -22.97
C GLY A 120 -25.33 -32.41 -23.44
N GLU A 121 -26.19 -32.03 -22.51
CA GLU A 121 -27.51 -31.48 -22.81
C GLU A 121 -27.44 -29.96 -22.79
N LEU A 122 -28.31 -29.28 -23.53
CA LEU A 122 -28.35 -27.83 -23.52
C LEU A 122 -29.31 -27.34 -22.44
N ILE A 123 -28.87 -26.38 -21.63
CA ILE A 123 -29.63 -25.80 -20.53
C ILE A 123 -29.64 -24.27 -20.60
N ILE A 124 -30.68 -23.67 -20.04
CA ILE A 124 -30.76 -22.25 -19.70
C ILE A 124 -30.71 -22.12 -18.19
N PHE A 125 -29.96 -21.16 -17.68
CA PHE A 125 -30.00 -20.85 -16.24
C PHE A 125 -30.12 -19.34 -15.95
N ASP A 126 -30.71 -19.03 -14.81
CA ASP A 126 -30.94 -17.67 -14.31
C ASP A 126 -30.35 -17.49 -12.91
N GLN A 127 -29.07 -17.12 -12.86
CA GLN A 127 -28.32 -17.05 -11.61
C GLN A 127 -28.63 -15.83 -10.73
N TYR A 128 -29.29 -14.80 -11.28
CA TYR A 128 -29.62 -13.56 -10.56
C TYR A 128 -31.10 -13.46 -10.21
N GLY A 129 -31.94 -14.24 -10.89
CA GLY A 129 -33.39 -14.18 -10.74
C GLY A 129 -34.01 -15.22 -9.85
N ILE A 130 -33.34 -16.34 -9.69
CA ILE A 130 -33.87 -17.50 -8.97
C ILE A 130 -32.83 -17.89 -7.93
N ARG A 131 -33.28 -18.05 -6.69
CA ARG A 131 -32.42 -18.47 -5.59
C ARG A 131 -31.86 -19.88 -5.86
N ASP A 132 -30.56 -20.03 -5.67
CA ASP A 132 -29.91 -21.34 -5.69
C ASP A 132 -30.40 -22.19 -4.49
N ASP A 133 -30.99 -23.33 -4.79
CA ASP A 133 -31.45 -24.32 -3.81
C ASP A 133 -30.42 -25.44 -3.57
N GLY A 134 -29.21 -25.29 -4.13
CA GLY A 134 -28.16 -26.29 -4.18
C GLY A 134 -28.40 -27.40 -5.20
N LYS A 135 -29.45 -27.28 -6.04
CA LYS A 135 -29.91 -28.28 -7.01
C LYS A 135 -30.18 -27.63 -8.38
N MET A 136 -31.41 -27.69 -8.90
CA MET A 136 -31.81 -27.25 -10.25
C MET A 136 -32.69 -26.00 -10.25
N ALA A 137 -32.99 -25.32 -9.12
CA ALA A 137 -34.01 -24.27 -9.13
C ALA A 137 -33.73 -23.19 -10.20
N GLN A 138 -32.45 -22.90 -10.45
CA GLN A 138 -31.99 -21.93 -11.43
C GLN A 138 -31.96 -22.43 -12.88
N ILE A 139 -32.09 -23.75 -13.12
CA ILE A 139 -31.85 -24.39 -14.41
C ILE A 139 -33.15 -24.86 -15.06
N LYS A 140 -33.26 -24.64 -16.37
CA LYS A 140 -34.27 -25.24 -17.25
C LYS A 140 -33.59 -25.88 -18.45
N GLY A 141 -33.91 -27.14 -18.75
CA GLY A 141 -33.34 -27.79 -19.93
C GLY A 141 -34.02 -27.36 -21.24
N ILE A 142 -33.22 -27.26 -22.30
CA ILE A 142 -33.65 -26.98 -23.67
C ILE A 142 -33.90 -28.31 -24.40
N THR A 143 -32.98 -29.26 -24.27
CA THR A 143 -32.99 -30.54 -25.02
C THR A 143 -33.57 -31.69 -24.20
N THR A 144 -33.74 -31.49 -22.90
CA THR A 144 -34.24 -32.49 -21.96
C THR A 144 -34.95 -31.80 -20.79
N ASN A 145 -35.95 -32.44 -20.19
CA ASN A 145 -36.56 -31.99 -18.93
C ASN A 145 -36.12 -32.87 -17.76
N ARG A 146 -34.87 -33.37 -17.80
CA ARG A 146 -34.36 -34.26 -16.74
C ARG A 146 -34.16 -33.50 -15.44
N THR A 147 -34.48 -34.19 -14.36
CA THR A 147 -34.28 -33.72 -12.98
C THR A 147 -33.08 -34.38 -12.31
N THR A 148 -32.39 -35.27 -13.04
CA THR A 148 -31.18 -35.96 -12.57
C THR A 148 -30.15 -36.09 -13.68
N TRP A 149 -28.87 -36.13 -13.32
CA TRP A 149 -27.74 -36.12 -14.24
C TRP A 149 -26.79 -37.29 -14.01
N GLU A 150 -26.45 -37.95 -15.10
CA GLU A 150 -25.42 -38.98 -15.13
C GLU A 150 -24.09 -38.36 -15.53
N ASP A 151 -23.00 -38.91 -15.01
CA ASP A 151 -21.64 -38.55 -15.40
C ASP A 151 -21.30 -39.19 -16.76
N LYS A 152 -21.83 -38.62 -17.84
CA LYS A 152 -21.64 -39.10 -19.21
C LYS A 152 -21.74 -37.98 -20.23
N ALA A 153 -21.05 -38.16 -21.36
CA ALA A 153 -21.19 -37.28 -22.51
C ALA A 153 -22.59 -37.40 -23.15
N GLY A 154 -23.11 -36.27 -23.64
CA GLY A 154 -24.31 -36.19 -24.45
C GLY A 154 -24.03 -36.06 -25.95
N PRO A 155 -25.06 -35.88 -26.78
CA PRO A 155 -24.92 -35.69 -28.22
C PRO A 155 -24.73 -34.22 -28.64
N TRP A 156 -24.99 -33.26 -27.76
CA TRP A 156 -24.91 -31.83 -28.05
C TRP A 156 -23.55 -31.26 -27.64
N ALA A 157 -23.00 -30.32 -28.39
CA ALA A 157 -21.82 -29.53 -27.98
C ALA A 157 -22.21 -28.04 -27.85
N THR A 158 -21.29 -27.13 -28.18
CA THR A 158 -21.45 -25.68 -28.12
C THR A 158 -22.82 -25.20 -28.63
N CYS A 159 -23.50 -24.40 -27.81
CA CYS A 159 -24.73 -23.69 -28.16
C CYS A 159 -24.49 -22.17 -28.27
N TRP A 160 -25.03 -21.56 -29.32
CA TRP A 160 -25.02 -20.13 -29.54
C TRP A 160 -26.44 -19.56 -29.46
N PRO A 161 -26.76 -18.73 -28.46
CA PRO A 161 -28.10 -18.18 -28.30
C PRO A 161 -28.37 -17.05 -29.30
N LEU A 162 -29.53 -17.09 -29.95
CA LEU A 162 -30.04 -16.00 -30.78
C LEU A 162 -31.07 -15.16 -30.02
N SER A 163 -31.84 -15.80 -29.15
CA SER A 163 -32.80 -15.24 -28.18
C SER A 163 -33.07 -16.29 -27.08
N GLU A 164 -33.98 -16.03 -26.15
CA GLU A 164 -34.45 -17.08 -25.20
C GLU A 164 -35.23 -18.21 -25.89
N GLU A 165 -35.65 -18.02 -27.14
CA GLU A 165 -36.51 -18.94 -27.88
C GLU A 165 -35.76 -19.76 -28.94
N TYR A 166 -34.64 -19.25 -29.44
CA TYR A 166 -33.94 -19.79 -30.61
C TYR A 166 -32.42 -19.82 -30.42
N PHE A 167 -31.82 -20.91 -30.90
CA PHE A 167 -30.42 -21.25 -30.70
C PHE A 167 -29.82 -21.87 -31.97
N LEU A 168 -28.52 -21.70 -32.17
CA LEU A 168 -27.73 -22.57 -33.03
C LEU A 168 -26.93 -23.53 -32.14
N ALA A 169 -26.83 -24.80 -32.50
CA ALA A 169 -26.09 -25.76 -31.70
C ALA A 169 -25.40 -26.82 -32.57
N SER A 170 -24.34 -27.43 -32.03
CA SER A 170 -23.81 -28.68 -32.57
C SER A 170 -24.56 -29.88 -32.03
N TYR A 171 -25.02 -30.77 -32.91
CA TYR A 171 -25.68 -32.04 -32.58
C TYR A 171 -25.03 -33.17 -33.38
N ASN A 172 -24.36 -34.11 -32.69
CA ASN A 172 -23.61 -35.21 -33.32
C ASN A 172 -22.62 -34.77 -34.41
N GLY A 173 -22.10 -33.54 -34.33
CA GLY A 173 -21.14 -32.99 -35.28
C GLY A 173 -21.74 -32.27 -36.49
N ASP A 174 -23.07 -32.13 -36.56
CA ASP A 174 -23.78 -31.24 -37.48
C ASP A 174 -24.19 -29.94 -36.78
N ILE A 175 -24.37 -28.85 -37.53
CA ILE A 175 -24.95 -27.61 -37.00
C ILE A 175 -26.46 -27.58 -37.23
N VAL A 176 -27.23 -27.36 -36.17
CA VAL A 176 -28.69 -27.29 -36.17
C VAL A 176 -29.19 -25.94 -35.67
N PHE A 177 -30.33 -25.50 -36.18
CA PHE A 177 -31.16 -24.46 -35.60
C PHE A 177 -32.18 -25.14 -34.68
N LEU A 178 -32.26 -24.67 -33.44
CA LEU A 178 -33.00 -25.29 -32.34
C LEU A 178 -33.93 -24.24 -31.71
N ASP A 179 -35.17 -24.61 -31.42
CA ASP A 179 -36.05 -23.80 -30.57
C ASP A 179 -36.05 -24.28 -29.11
N LYS A 180 -36.59 -23.47 -28.19
CA LYS A 180 -36.66 -23.81 -26.75
C LYS A 180 -37.51 -25.05 -26.42
N SER A 181 -38.30 -25.54 -27.38
CA SER A 181 -39.16 -26.71 -27.21
C SER A 181 -38.47 -27.99 -27.68
N GLY A 182 -37.24 -27.90 -28.19
CA GLY A 182 -36.46 -29.03 -28.68
C GLY A 182 -36.64 -29.33 -30.17
N ASN A 183 -37.45 -28.54 -30.90
CA ASN A 183 -37.59 -28.73 -32.34
C ASN A 183 -36.32 -28.26 -33.04
N ARG A 184 -35.86 -29.02 -34.04
CA ARG A 184 -34.61 -28.70 -34.73
C ARG A 184 -34.67 -28.90 -36.24
N ILE A 185 -33.91 -28.08 -36.95
CA ILE A 185 -33.65 -28.18 -38.38
C ILE A 185 -32.13 -28.18 -38.59
N THR A 186 -31.61 -29.10 -39.40
CA THR A 186 -30.19 -29.09 -39.76
C THR A 186 -29.89 -27.90 -40.68
N VAL A 187 -28.96 -27.05 -40.26
CA VAL A 187 -28.50 -25.87 -41.01
C VAL A 187 -27.29 -26.23 -41.86
N CYS A 188 -26.35 -26.99 -41.29
CA CYS A 188 -25.16 -27.44 -41.99
C CYS A 188 -24.81 -28.87 -41.53
N PRO A 189 -25.07 -29.89 -42.36
CA PRO A 189 -24.57 -31.22 -42.06
C PRO A 189 -23.07 -31.28 -42.33
N LYS A 190 -22.33 -32.09 -41.57
CA LYS A 190 -20.90 -32.36 -41.78
C LYS A 190 -20.62 -32.77 -43.22
N SER A 191 -21.53 -33.54 -43.83
CA SER A 191 -21.42 -33.99 -45.23
C SER A 191 -21.37 -32.85 -46.26
N ALA A 192 -21.83 -31.65 -45.91
CA ALA A 192 -21.78 -30.47 -46.78
C ALA A 192 -20.49 -29.64 -46.63
N THR A 193 -19.52 -30.10 -45.84
CA THR A 193 -18.27 -29.37 -45.57
C THR A 193 -17.05 -30.04 -46.21
N PRO A 194 -15.93 -29.32 -46.41
CA PRO A 194 -14.70 -29.89 -47.00
C PRO A 194 -14.09 -31.06 -46.21
N VAL A 195 -14.54 -31.26 -44.97
CA VAL A 195 -14.07 -32.28 -44.02
C VAL A 195 -15.04 -33.47 -43.91
N ALA A 196 -16.01 -33.57 -44.82
CA ALA A 196 -17.03 -34.62 -44.85
C ALA A 196 -16.46 -36.05 -44.71
N ASN A 197 -15.35 -36.33 -45.38
CA ASN A 197 -14.71 -37.65 -45.41
C ASN A 197 -13.73 -37.90 -44.25
N ILE A 198 -13.54 -36.94 -43.35
CA ILE A 198 -12.64 -37.07 -42.20
C ILE A 198 -13.43 -37.61 -41.02
N GLY A 199 -13.28 -38.90 -40.70
CA GLY A 199 -14.07 -39.61 -39.69
C GLY A 199 -14.12 -38.90 -38.33
N ASN A 200 -12.99 -38.39 -37.85
CA ASN A 200 -12.85 -37.74 -36.54
C ASN A 200 -13.16 -36.24 -36.52
N PHE A 201 -13.61 -35.65 -37.63
CA PHE A 201 -13.98 -34.24 -37.66
C PHE A 201 -15.43 -34.02 -37.20
N LYS A 202 -15.66 -32.99 -36.39
CA LYS A 202 -17.00 -32.57 -35.93
C LYS A 202 -17.13 -31.06 -36.09
N LEU A 203 -18.32 -30.57 -36.48
CA LEU A 203 -18.64 -29.15 -36.39
C LEU A 203 -19.02 -28.84 -34.94
N LEU A 204 -18.31 -27.93 -34.28
CA LEU A 204 -18.48 -27.64 -32.85
C LEU A 204 -19.14 -26.29 -32.60
N ASP A 205 -18.53 -25.20 -33.06
CA ASP A 205 -18.93 -23.84 -32.66
C ASP A 205 -19.76 -23.12 -33.74
N PRO A 206 -21.09 -23.02 -33.59
CA PRO A 206 -21.92 -22.30 -34.55
C PRO A 206 -21.91 -20.80 -34.25
N ILE A 207 -20.83 -20.12 -34.58
CA ILE A 207 -20.68 -18.67 -34.38
C ILE A 207 -21.30 -17.92 -35.58
N PRO A 208 -22.45 -17.25 -35.43
CA PRO A 208 -23.04 -16.47 -36.50
C PRO A 208 -22.22 -15.21 -36.77
N LEU A 209 -21.90 -14.97 -38.04
CA LEU A 209 -21.31 -13.71 -38.48
C LEU A 209 -22.41 -12.64 -38.60
N LYS A 210 -22.62 -11.90 -37.51
CA LYS A 210 -23.56 -10.77 -37.46
C LYS A 210 -23.02 -9.63 -36.60
N PRO A 211 -23.40 -8.36 -36.87
CA PRO A 211 -23.17 -7.27 -35.93
C PRO A 211 -23.76 -7.60 -34.56
N ARG A 212 -23.04 -7.22 -33.51
CA ARG A 212 -23.46 -7.32 -32.11
C ARG A 212 -23.27 -5.98 -31.44
N GLU A 213 -24.10 -5.68 -30.46
CA GLU A 213 -23.85 -4.56 -29.55
C GLU A 213 -22.60 -4.87 -28.73
N THR A 214 -21.71 -3.88 -28.62
CA THR A 214 -20.54 -3.96 -27.76
C THR A 214 -21.01 -3.89 -26.30
N PRO A 215 -20.71 -4.90 -25.46
CA PRO A 215 -21.01 -4.83 -24.04
C PRO A 215 -20.39 -3.58 -23.38
N PRO A 216 -20.89 -3.13 -22.22
CA PRO A 216 -20.30 -2.02 -21.48
C PRO A 216 -18.79 -2.20 -21.26
N ASP A 217 -18.03 -1.14 -21.51
CA ASP A 217 -16.60 -1.10 -21.19
C ASP A 217 -16.43 -0.75 -19.70
N ILE A 218 -15.96 -1.70 -18.91
CA ILE A 218 -15.80 -1.54 -17.46
C ILE A 218 -14.39 -1.05 -17.15
N ALA A 219 -14.30 0.05 -16.40
CA ALA A 219 -13.02 0.60 -15.97
C ALA A 219 -12.18 -0.42 -15.20
N VAL A 220 -10.94 -0.62 -15.66
CA VAL A 220 -9.90 -1.41 -14.99
C VAL A 220 -9.54 -0.73 -13.66
N LYS A 221 -9.56 -1.49 -12.57
CA LYS A 221 -9.21 -1.02 -11.21
C LYS A 221 -8.05 -1.80 -10.58
N THR A 222 -7.36 -2.61 -11.37
CA THR A 222 -6.11 -3.28 -10.99
C THR A 222 -4.91 -2.55 -11.60
N PHE A 223 -3.72 -2.88 -11.10
CA PHE A 223 -2.45 -2.30 -11.55
C PHE A 223 -1.50 -3.35 -12.14
N ASP A 224 -2.02 -4.49 -12.60
CA ASP A 224 -1.22 -5.48 -13.32
C ASP A 224 -0.89 -5.02 -14.75
N GLY A 225 0.10 -5.69 -15.37
CA GLY A 225 0.52 -5.43 -16.74
C GLY A 225 1.26 -4.10 -16.89
N GLU A 226 0.99 -3.36 -17.97
CA GLU A 226 1.62 -2.06 -18.24
C GLU A 226 1.34 -1.01 -17.15
N ARG A 227 0.27 -1.20 -16.34
CA ARG A 227 -0.13 -0.29 -15.26
C ARG A 227 0.70 -0.42 -13.98
N GLU A 228 1.52 -1.46 -13.85
CA GLU A 228 2.33 -1.71 -12.64
C GLU A 228 3.30 -0.56 -12.32
N LYS A 229 3.67 0.22 -13.34
CA LYS A 229 4.55 1.40 -13.20
C LYS A 229 3.86 2.61 -12.58
N ILE A 230 2.54 2.58 -12.42
CA ILE A 230 1.74 3.67 -11.86
C ILE A 230 1.69 3.48 -10.34
N PRO A 231 2.12 4.45 -9.52
CA PRO A 231 1.98 4.36 -8.08
C PRO A 231 0.53 4.07 -7.66
N HIS A 232 0.34 3.12 -6.75
CA HIS A 232 -0.96 2.70 -6.27
C HIS A 232 -0.92 2.32 -4.78
N ASP A 233 -2.09 2.16 -4.17
CA ASP A 233 -2.17 1.60 -2.81
C ASP A 233 -2.03 0.08 -2.86
N PRO A 234 -1.55 -0.58 -1.79
CA PRO A 234 -1.54 -2.04 -1.73
C PRO A 234 -2.96 -2.59 -1.87
N ALA A 235 -3.07 -3.79 -2.44
CA ALA A 235 -4.30 -4.55 -2.44
C ALA A 235 -4.75 -4.83 -1.01
N VAL A 236 -6.05 -4.81 -0.79
CA VAL A 236 -6.65 -4.99 0.54
C VAL A 236 -7.86 -5.89 0.48
N ILE A 237 -8.08 -6.64 1.57
CA ILE A 237 -9.28 -7.44 1.77
C ILE A 237 -10.01 -6.93 3.02
N SER A 238 -11.33 -6.80 2.90
CA SER A 238 -12.21 -6.51 4.03
C SER A 238 -13.30 -7.58 4.18
N VAL A 239 -13.50 -8.05 5.41
CA VAL A 239 -14.63 -8.91 5.78
C VAL A 239 -15.54 -8.12 6.73
N MET A 240 -16.79 -7.90 6.34
CA MET A 240 -17.72 -7.06 7.11
C MET A 240 -18.08 -7.71 8.44
N ASN A 241 -18.43 -8.99 8.44
CA ASN A 241 -18.71 -9.74 9.66
C ASN A 241 -18.56 -11.26 9.45
N VAL A 242 -17.55 -11.87 10.08
CA VAL A 242 -17.31 -13.33 10.01
C VAL A 242 -18.47 -14.17 10.57
N TYR A 243 -19.30 -13.61 11.44
CA TYR A 243 -20.47 -14.29 12.00
C TYR A 243 -21.67 -14.32 11.04
N ASN A 244 -21.63 -13.56 9.95
CA ASN A 244 -22.58 -13.72 8.86
C ASN A 244 -22.17 -14.93 8.00
N SER A 245 -22.53 -16.12 8.47
CA SER A 245 -22.14 -17.40 7.89
C SER A 245 -23.37 -18.24 7.56
N ASP A 246 -23.33 -19.00 6.47
CA ASP A 246 -24.40 -19.95 6.09
C ASP A 246 -24.58 -21.06 7.14
N ILE A 247 -23.50 -21.45 7.82
CA ILE A 247 -23.51 -22.38 8.96
C ILE A 247 -23.17 -21.62 10.25
N ALA A 248 -24.08 -21.67 11.22
CA ALA A 248 -23.89 -21.03 12.52
C ALA A 248 -22.70 -21.62 13.29
N PHE A 249 -21.95 -20.76 13.98
CA PHE A 249 -20.86 -21.21 14.85
C PHE A 249 -21.41 -21.78 16.16
N PRO A 250 -20.65 -22.65 16.85
CA PRO A 250 -21.03 -23.09 18.19
C PRO A 250 -21.31 -21.90 19.11
N GLN A 251 -22.32 -22.03 19.96
CA GLN A 251 -22.71 -20.95 20.87
C GLN A 251 -21.52 -20.48 21.73
N GLY A 252 -21.36 -19.16 21.84
CA GLY A 252 -20.27 -18.54 22.61
C GLY A 252 -18.91 -18.52 21.90
N THR A 253 -18.83 -18.94 20.63
CA THR A 253 -17.57 -18.88 19.87
C THR A 253 -17.13 -17.42 19.65
N VAL A 254 -15.94 -17.09 20.16
CA VAL A 254 -15.28 -15.79 19.93
C VAL A 254 -14.18 -15.98 18.90
N ILE A 255 -14.30 -15.29 17.76
CA ILE A 255 -13.26 -15.25 16.73
C ILE A 255 -12.33 -14.09 17.06
N LYS A 256 -11.02 -14.36 17.08
CA LYS A 256 -10.00 -13.35 17.38
C LYS A 256 -9.09 -13.05 16.20
N TRP A 257 -8.91 -14.02 15.31
CA TRP A 257 -7.99 -13.91 14.19
C TRP A 257 -8.59 -14.46 12.91
N LEU A 258 -8.13 -13.92 11.79
CA LEU A 258 -8.32 -14.50 10.46
C LEU A 258 -6.94 -14.91 9.94
N ARG A 259 -6.76 -16.18 9.63
CA ARG A 259 -5.55 -16.73 8.99
C ARG A 259 -5.71 -16.67 7.48
N VAL A 260 -4.68 -16.17 6.81
CA VAL A 260 -4.55 -16.13 5.36
C VAL A 260 -3.58 -17.22 4.94
N ILE A 261 -4.01 -18.07 4.02
CA ILE A 261 -3.28 -19.26 3.58
C ILE A 261 -3.14 -19.18 2.07
N GLN A 262 -1.95 -19.47 1.55
CA GLN A 262 -1.75 -19.72 0.15
C GLN A 262 -1.76 -21.22 -0.12
N LEU A 263 -2.49 -21.65 -1.15
CA LEU A 263 -2.35 -22.97 -1.76
C LEU A 263 -1.39 -22.87 -2.95
N ILE A 264 -0.54 -23.89 -3.14
CA ILE A 264 0.44 -23.89 -4.23
C ILE A 264 0.13 -25.02 -5.21
N PRO A 265 -0.21 -24.71 -6.47
CA PRO A 265 -0.45 -25.73 -7.48
C PRO A 265 0.78 -26.61 -7.67
N LYS A 266 0.59 -27.82 -8.18
CA LYS A 266 1.71 -28.68 -8.55
C LYS A 266 2.08 -28.49 -10.01
N VAL A 267 3.37 -28.57 -10.30
CA VAL A 267 3.93 -28.47 -11.66
C VAL A 267 4.04 -29.81 -12.39
N ASN A 268 3.80 -30.92 -11.70
CA ASN A 268 3.99 -32.26 -12.22
C ASN A 268 2.70 -32.82 -12.85
N ASP A 269 2.84 -33.69 -13.85
CA ASP A 269 1.71 -34.26 -14.58
C ASP A 269 0.89 -35.28 -13.74
N TRP A 270 1.47 -35.76 -12.63
CA TRP A 270 0.90 -36.81 -11.79
C TRP A 270 0.44 -36.26 -10.44
N ILE A 271 -0.87 -36.22 -10.25
CA ILE A 271 -1.54 -35.58 -9.11
C ILE A 271 -1.05 -36.04 -7.72
N ASN A 272 -0.52 -37.26 -7.61
CA ASN A 272 -0.05 -37.89 -6.38
C ASN A 272 1.45 -38.23 -6.37
N ASP A 273 2.28 -37.63 -7.23
CA ASP A 273 3.73 -37.93 -7.28
C ASP A 273 4.65 -36.70 -7.15
N PRO A 274 4.98 -36.22 -5.94
CA PRO A 274 4.80 -36.93 -4.68
C PRO A 274 3.39 -36.73 -4.08
N PRO A 275 2.97 -37.64 -3.19
CA PRO A 275 1.82 -37.40 -2.34
C PRO A 275 2.21 -36.35 -1.30
N MET A 276 1.44 -35.27 -1.19
CA MET A 276 1.74 -34.18 -0.26
C MET A 276 1.36 -34.49 1.18
N GLY A 277 0.43 -35.43 1.38
CA GLY A 277 -0.11 -35.80 2.68
C GLY A 277 -0.90 -37.11 2.61
N ALA A 278 -1.90 -37.27 3.47
CA ALA A 278 -2.77 -38.45 3.41
C ALA A 278 -3.86 -38.35 2.33
N ALA A 279 -4.33 -37.13 2.05
CA ALA A 279 -5.26 -36.87 0.98
C ALA A 279 -4.56 -36.97 -0.38
N SER A 280 -5.21 -37.66 -1.32
CA SER A 280 -4.85 -37.56 -2.73
C SER A 280 -5.15 -36.17 -3.23
N GLU A 281 -4.42 -35.71 -4.25
CA GLU A 281 -4.61 -34.39 -4.88
C GLU A 281 -4.36 -33.19 -3.96
N SER A 282 -3.91 -33.44 -2.72
CA SER A 282 -3.51 -32.37 -1.82
C SER A 282 -2.33 -31.60 -2.41
N VAL A 283 -2.41 -30.28 -2.28
CA VAL A 283 -1.40 -29.30 -2.68
C VAL A 283 -0.63 -28.78 -1.48
N ALA A 284 0.51 -28.12 -1.73
CA ALA A 284 1.25 -27.45 -0.67
C ALA A 284 0.46 -26.27 -0.08
N ARG A 285 0.67 -25.99 1.21
CA ARG A 285 0.01 -24.88 1.92
C ARG A 285 1.03 -23.99 2.64
N MET A 286 0.82 -22.69 2.60
CA MET A 286 1.61 -21.69 3.33
C MET A 286 0.69 -20.79 4.16
N ALA A 287 0.76 -20.88 5.50
CA ALA A 287 0.12 -19.90 6.36
C ALA A 287 0.86 -18.56 6.33
N LEU A 288 0.48 -17.69 5.39
CA LEU A 288 1.10 -16.39 5.16
C LEU A 288 1.02 -15.48 6.40
N GLY A 289 -0.03 -15.65 7.21
CA GLY A 289 -0.11 -15.04 8.53
C GLY A 289 -1.54 -14.85 9.01
N VAL A 290 -1.65 -14.17 10.14
CA VAL A 290 -2.92 -13.83 10.78
C VAL A 290 -3.11 -12.32 10.88
N VAL A 291 -4.37 -11.92 10.90
CA VAL A 291 -4.82 -10.53 11.11
C VAL A 291 -5.92 -10.50 12.17
N PRO A 292 -6.06 -9.39 12.92
CA PRO A 292 -7.07 -9.31 13.96
C PRO A 292 -8.48 -9.29 13.38
N VAL A 293 -9.38 -10.01 14.05
CA VAL A 293 -10.83 -9.87 13.91
C VAL A 293 -11.32 -9.02 15.08
N GLU A 294 -12.06 -7.96 14.77
CA GLU A 294 -12.60 -7.02 15.75
C GLU A 294 -13.80 -7.64 16.49
N SER A 295 -14.23 -7.00 17.59
CA SER A 295 -15.33 -7.52 18.42
C SER A 295 -16.68 -7.59 17.70
N ASP A 296 -16.87 -6.83 16.62
CA ASP A 296 -18.05 -6.88 15.76
C ASP A 296 -17.96 -7.96 14.66
N GLY A 297 -16.87 -8.74 14.64
CA GLY A 297 -16.61 -9.78 13.65
C GLY A 297 -15.93 -9.28 12.38
N SER A 298 -15.55 -7.99 12.29
CA SER A 298 -14.95 -7.43 11.08
C SER A 298 -13.44 -7.65 11.00
N ALA A 299 -12.91 -7.72 9.77
CA ALA A 299 -11.47 -7.80 9.50
C ALA A 299 -11.10 -6.92 8.30
N TYR A 300 -9.91 -6.30 8.35
CA TYR A 300 -9.40 -5.43 7.29
C TYR A 300 -7.87 -5.45 7.26
N PHE A 301 -7.30 -5.85 6.13
CA PHE A 301 -5.88 -6.17 5.99
C PHE A 301 -5.36 -6.03 4.57
N GLU A 302 -4.05 -5.82 4.44
CA GLU A 302 -3.36 -5.85 3.15
C GLU A 302 -3.27 -7.28 2.64
N ALA A 303 -3.56 -7.46 1.37
CA ALA A 303 -3.77 -8.76 0.78
C ALA A 303 -2.53 -9.19 -0.02
N PRO A 304 -2.09 -10.45 0.11
CA PRO A 304 -1.12 -11.02 -0.79
C PRO A 304 -1.66 -11.05 -2.22
N VAL A 305 -0.93 -10.49 -3.18
CA VAL A 305 -1.40 -10.40 -4.57
C VAL A 305 -0.95 -11.60 -5.39
N ASN A 306 -1.72 -11.92 -6.44
CA ASN A 306 -1.37 -12.88 -7.48
C ASN A 306 -1.13 -14.30 -6.94
N ARG A 307 -1.97 -14.72 -5.98
CA ARG A 307 -1.85 -15.99 -5.23
C ARG A 307 -3.20 -16.66 -4.99
N CYS A 308 -3.23 -17.99 -4.98
CA CYS A 308 -4.37 -18.80 -4.52
C CYS A 308 -4.60 -18.60 -3.01
N LEU A 309 -5.57 -17.79 -2.59
CA LEU A 309 -5.84 -17.49 -1.18
C LEU A 309 -7.03 -18.27 -0.60
N MET A 310 -6.83 -18.78 0.62
CA MET A 310 -7.83 -19.42 1.47
C MET A 310 -7.82 -18.77 2.86
N PHE A 311 -8.98 -18.71 3.51
CA PHE A 311 -9.11 -18.13 4.86
C PHE A 311 -9.56 -19.13 5.92
N GLN A 312 -9.08 -18.94 7.15
CA GLN A 312 -9.59 -19.62 8.36
C GLN A 312 -9.87 -18.62 9.46
N VAL A 313 -11.05 -18.72 10.08
CA VAL A 313 -11.37 -17.95 11.29
C VAL A 313 -10.89 -18.72 12.52
N LEU A 314 -10.14 -18.04 13.41
CA LEU A 314 -9.49 -18.64 14.56
C LEU A 314 -10.02 -18.06 15.88
N ASP A 315 -10.01 -18.88 16.92
CA ASP A 315 -10.29 -18.44 18.29
C ASP A 315 -9.09 -17.75 18.96
N SER A 316 -9.21 -17.43 20.26
CA SER A 316 -8.14 -16.82 21.06
C SER A 316 -6.88 -17.70 21.23
N ASN A 317 -6.96 -19.00 20.90
CA ASN A 317 -5.87 -19.96 21.01
C ASN A 317 -5.24 -20.28 19.64
N TYR A 318 -5.54 -19.48 18.59
CA TYR A 318 -5.07 -19.70 17.22
C TYR A 318 -5.52 -21.03 16.60
N MET A 319 -6.61 -21.63 17.12
CA MET A 319 -7.19 -22.83 16.55
C MET A 319 -8.31 -22.47 15.58
N ALA A 320 -8.30 -23.08 14.40
CA ALA A 320 -9.33 -22.86 13.41
C ALA A 320 -10.70 -23.33 13.89
N VAL A 321 -11.69 -22.45 13.77
CA VAL A 321 -13.11 -22.74 13.99
C VAL A 321 -13.74 -23.19 12.69
N GLN A 322 -13.46 -22.50 11.59
CA GLN A 322 -13.96 -22.81 10.24
C GLN A 322 -12.87 -22.49 9.21
N SER A 323 -12.83 -23.28 8.15
CA SER A 323 -12.00 -23.06 6.97
C SER A 323 -12.87 -22.82 5.76
N MET A 324 -12.52 -21.82 4.96
CA MET A 324 -12.96 -21.71 3.57
C MET A 324 -12.54 -23.01 2.86
N ARG A 325 -13.46 -23.63 2.13
CA ARG A 325 -13.18 -24.77 1.25
C ARG A 325 -13.41 -24.33 -0.16
N SER A 326 -12.58 -23.43 -0.65
CA SER A 326 -12.58 -22.76 -1.96
C SER A 326 -11.35 -21.86 -1.99
N LEU A 327 -11.14 -21.14 -3.09
CA LEU A 327 -10.10 -20.13 -3.21
C LEU A 327 -10.63 -18.80 -3.71
N THR A 328 -9.88 -17.75 -3.38
CA THR A 328 -9.97 -16.44 -4.00
C THR A 328 -8.56 -15.96 -4.34
N TYR A 329 -8.44 -14.79 -4.94
CA TYR A 329 -7.19 -14.12 -5.23
C TYR A 329 -7.48 -12.62 -5.30
N VAL A 330 -6.44 -11.81 -5.25
CA VAL A 330 -6.53 -10.38 -5.51
C VAL A 330 -5.39 -9.95 -6.42
N HIS A 331 -5.69 -8.97 -7.26
CA HIS A 331 -4.77 -8.31 -8.17
C HIS A 331 -4.13 -7.08 -7.52
N LYS A 332 -3.12 -6.51 -8.18
CA LYS A 332 -2.38 -5.34 -7.65
C LYS A 332 -3.30 -4.15 -7.45
N GLY A 333 -3.28 -3.55 -6.25
CA GLY A 333 -4.14 -2.44 -5.84
C GLY A 333 -5.66 -2.74 -5.77
N GLU A 334 -6.07 -4.00 -5.86
CA GLU A 334 -7.48 -4.39 -5.73
C GLU A 334 -7.99 -4.27 -4.30
N HIS A 335 -9.24 -3.82 -4.13
CA HIS A 335 -9.98 -3.98 -2.87
C HIS A 335 -11.08 -5.04 -3.01
N LEU A 336 -10.85 -6.23 -2.43
CA LEU A 336 -11.84 -7.29 -2.35
C LEU A 336 -12.65 -7.20 -1.04
N SER A 337 -13.97 -7.29 -1.14
CA SER A 337 -14.88 -7.17 0.00
C SER A 337 -15.80 -8.38 0.15
N CYS A 338 -15.86 -8.96 1.34
CA CYS A 338 -16.76 -10.06 1.69
C CYS A 338 -17.76 -9.59 2.74
N VAL A 339 -19.05 -9.91 2.59
CA VAL A 339 -20.05 -9.57 3.61
C VAL A 339 -19.91 -10.48 4.82
N GLY A 340 -19.52 -11.74 4.61
CA GLY A 340 -19.30 -12.70 5.69
C GLY A 340 -18.57 -13.96 5.23
N CYS A 341 -18.67 -15.03 6.04
CA CYS A 341 -18.01 -16.30 5.76
C CYS A 341 -19.00 -17.25 5.08
N HIS A 342 -19.00 -17.30 3.74
CA HIS A 342 -20.06 -17.96 2.96
C HIS A 342 -21.44 -17.37 3.26
N GLU A 343 -21.54 -16.05 3.22
CA GLU A 343 -22.78 -15.32 3.45
C GLU A 343 -23.91 -15.76 2.51
N ASP A 344 -25.16 -15.50 2.92
CA ASP A 344 -26.30 -15.62 2.03
C ASP A 344 -26.25 -14.53 0.95
N LYS A 345 -25.80 -14.92 -0.24
CA LYS A 345 -25.63 -14.06 -1.41
C LYS A 345 -26.94 -13.38 -1.86
N TRP A 346 -28.09 -13.94 -1.47
CA TRP A 346 -29.42 -13.43 -1.81
C TRP A 346 -29.95 -12.41 -0.81
N LYS A 347 -29.20 -12.12 0.25
CA LYS A 347 -29.50 -11.04 1.18
C LYS A 347 -28.70 -9.81 0.79
N ALA A 348 -29.36 -8.66 0.82
CA ALA A 348 -28.67 -7.39 0.69
C ALA A 348 -27.60 -7.28 1.78
N ALA A 349 -26.44 -6.73 1.41
CA ALA A 349 -25.40 -6.43 2.39
C ALA A 349 -25.98 -5.46 3.45
N PRO A 350 -25.82 -5.74 4.75
CA PRO A 350 -26.29 -4.85 5.79
C PRO A 350 -25.51 -3.54 5.75
N ILE A 351 -26.18 -2.41 6.02
CA ILE A 351 -25.51 -1.11 6.20
C ILE A 351 -24.82 -1.15 7.56
N THR A 352 -23.54 -1.51 7.59
CA THR A 352 -22.71 -1.53 8.79
C THR A 352 -21.54 -0.56 8.63
N ASN A 353 -21.00 -0.09 9.76
CA ASN A 353 -19.73 0.64 9.83
C ASN A 353 -18.73 -0.22 10.61
N PRO A 354 -18.13 -1.25 9.97
CA PRO A 354 -17.28 -2.22 10.65
C PRO A 354 -16.12 -1.55 11.39
N LEU A 355 -15.79 -2.03 12.58
CA LEU A 355 -14.70 -1.51 13.39
C LEU A 355 -13.35 -1.60 12.66
N ALA A 356 -13.13 -2.66 11.89
CA ALA A 356 -11.86 -2.88 11.18
C ALA A 356 -11.59 -1.81 10.12
N LEU A 357 -12.63 -1.23 9.51
CA LEU A 357 -12.51 -0.17 8.48
C LEU A 357 -12.28 1.23 9.07
N LYS A 358 -12.26 1.37 10.40
CA LYS A 358 -11.96 2.65 11.09
C LYS A 358 -10.47 2.86 11.35
N ARG A 359 -9.64 1.94 10.89
CA ARG A 359 -8.18 1.97 11.01
C ARG A 359 -7.57 1.54 9.68
N GLU A 360 -6.28 1.81 9.55
CA GLU A 360 -5.47 1.29 8.43
C GLU A 360 -5.53 -0.24 8.33
N PRO A 361 -5.37 -0.79 7.11
CA PRO A 361 -5.33 -2.23 6.90
C PRO A 361 -4.20 -2.85 7.72
N SER A 362 -4.50 -3.95 8.42
CA SER A 362 -3.48 -4.69 9.16
C SER A 362 -2.51 -5.38 8.20
N LYS A 363 -1.22 -5.33 8.50
CA LYS A 363 -0.22 -6.21 7.88
C LYS A 363 -0.41 -7.64 8.38
N LEU A 364 -0.15 -8.64 7.53
CA LEU A 364 -0.12 -10.04 7.96
C LEU A 364 1.00 -10.26 8.96
N LYS A 365 0.70 -10.98 10.03
CA LYS A 365 1.70 -11.47 10.99
C LYS A 365 1.89 -12.96 10.79
N PRO A 366 3.02 -13.41 10.23
CA PRO A 366 3.32 -14.84 10.10
C PRO A 366 3.25 -15.50 11.47
N GLU A 367 2.59 -16.66 11.56
CA GLU A 367 2.52 -17.42 12.81
C GLU A 367 3.88 -18.06 13.14
N PHE A 368 4.53 -18.66 12.13
CA PHE A 368 5.88 -19.24 12.21
C PHE A 368 6.58 -19.06 10.86
N MET A 369 7.30 -17.96 10.69
CA MET A 369 7.97 -17.62 9.42
C MET A 369 9.00 -18.69 9.02
N GLU A 370 9.74 -19.20 9.99
CA GLU A 370 10.70 -20.28 9.81
C GLU A 370 10.06 -21.64 9.54
N ALA A 371 8.74 -21.78 9.60
CA ALA A 371 8.04 -23.02 9.27
C ALA A 371 7.38 -22.99 7.89
N LEU A 372 7.50 -21.90 7.12
CA LEU A 372 7.01 -21.85 5.74
C LEU A 372 7.99 -22.53 4.76
N PRO A 373 7.50 -23.27 3.74
CA PRO A 373 6.11 -23.72 3.59
C PRO A 373 5.74 -24.76 4.65
N THR A 374 4.47 -24.78 5.05
CA THR A 374 4.02 -25.62 6.17
C THR A 374 4.16 -27.10 5.81
N SER A 375 4.90 -27.82 6.64
CA SER A 375 5.14 -29.26 6.52
C SER A 375 5.19 -29.94 7.88
N TYR A 376 4.93 -31.24 7.93
CA TYR A 376 5.11 -32.03 9.14
C TYR A 376 6.53 -31.90 9.69
N TYR A 377 7.55 -31.97 8.83
CA TYR A 377 8.96 -32.02 9.22
C TYR A 377 9.52 -30.73 9.85
N ARG A 378 9.04 -29.55 9.43
CA ARG A 378 9.52 -28.26 9.95
C ARG A 378 8.55 -27.60 10.94
N THR A 379 7.29 -28.02 10.94
CA THR A 379 6.26 -27.43 11.82
C THR A 379 6.04 -28.27 13.08
N ALA A 380 5.53 -29.49 12.93
CA ALA A 380 5.06 -30.30 14.07
C ALA A 380 6.14 -31.26 14.62
N LYS A 381 6.94 -31.87 13.74
CA LYS A 381 7.98 -32.84 14.12
C LYS A 381 8.96 -32.35 15.20
N PRO A 382 9.46 -31.10 15.17
CA PRO A 382 10.37 -30.61 16.22
C PRO A 382 9.77 -30.69 17.63
N VAL A 383 8.45 -30.49 17.76
CA VAL A 383 7.73 -30.62 19.03
C VAL A 383 7.69 -32.09 19.46
N PHE A 384 7.33 -33.00 18.56
CA PHE A 384 7.26 -34.43 18.87
C PHE A 384 8.62 -35.03 19.21
N ASP A 385 9.68 -34.64 18.52
CA ASP A 385 11.04 -35.10 18.79
C ASP A 385 11.48 -34.67 20.19
N ALA A 386 11.17 -33.44 20.59
CA ALA A 386 11.52 -32.91 21.90
C ALA A 386 10.67 -33.48 23.06
N LYS A 387 9.39 -33.77 22.83
CA LYS A 387 8.41 -34.00 23.91
C LYS A 387 7.79 -35.40 23.95
N CYS A 388 7.84 -36.15 22.85
CA CYS A 388 7.07 -37.38 22.70
C CYS A 388 7.95 -38.60 22.41
N VAL A 389 8.96 -38.46 21.55
CA VAL A 389 9.75 -39.60 21.02
C VAL A 389 10.42 -40.42 22.11
N SER A 390 11.02 -39.79 23.13
CA SER A 390 11.76 -40.49 24.19
C SER A 390 10.86 -41.48 24.97
N CYS A 391 9.72 -41.00 25.47
CA CYS A 391 8.77 -41.82 26.22
C CYS A 391 8.10 -42.88 25.34
N HIS A 392 7.69 -42.53 24.11
CA HIS A 392 7.07 -43.50 23.19
C HIS A 392 8.03 -44.64 22.82
N LYS A 393 9.32 -44.33 22.64
CA LYS A 393 10.35 -45.34 22.42
C LYS A 393 10.58 -46.20 23.67
N GLN A 394 10.62 -45.60 24.86
CA GLN A 394 10.84 -46.32 26.12
C GLN A 394 9.68 -47.27 26.45
N GLN A 395 8.43 -46.84 26.23
CA GLN A 395 7.24 -47.63 26.54
C GLN A 395 6.90 -48.67 25.47
N GLY A 396 7.38 -48.48 24.23
CA GLY A 396 7.10 -49.38 23.11
C GLY A 396 5.61 -49.45 22.74
N LYS A 397 4.82 -48.41 23.05
CA LYS A 397 3.38 -48.34 22.79
C LYS A 397 3.01 -47.04 22.07
N GLY A 398 2.00 -47.12 21.21
CA GLY A 398 1.50 -45.97 20.45
C GLY A 398 2.36 -45.62 19.23
N PRO A 399 2.12 -44.45 18.61
CA PRO A 399 2.87 -44.03 17.42
C PRO A 399 4.33 -43.74 17.75
N ASN A 400 5.23 -44.00 16.79
CA ASN A 400 6.65 -43.66 16.91
C ASN A 400 6.96 -42.20 16.51
N MET A 401 5.91 -41.38 16.46
CA MET A 401 5.88 -39.99 16.01
C MET A 401 6.22 -39.76 14.54
N SER A 402 6.56 -40.75 13.72
CA SER A 402 6.66 -40.56 12.27
C SER A 402 5.32 -40.15 11.67
N TYR A 403 5.35 -39.41 10.55
CA TYR A 403 4.14 -39.00 9.82
C TYR A 403 3.17 -40.18 9.59
N ASN A 404 3.66 -41.29 9.04
CA ASN A 404 2.85 -42.48 8.79
C ASN A 404 2.23 -43.08 10.07
N SER A 405 2.96 -43.07 11.19
CA SER A 405 2.41 -43.55 12.47
C SER A 405 1.31 -42.64 13.04
N LEU A 406 1.33 -41.35 12.69
CA LEU A 406 0.40 -40.35 13.20
C LEU A 406 -0.88 -40.25 12.37
N LYS A 407 -0.89 -40.75 11.12
CA LYS A 407 -2.07 -40.76 10.22
C LYS A 407 -3.40 -41.14 10.91
N PRO A 408 -3.49 -42.17 11.78
CA PRO A 408 -4.74 -42.54 12.44
C PRO A 408 -5.25 -41.54 13.50
N TYR A 409 -4.42 -40.56 13.88
CA TYR A 409 -4.67 -39.62 14.97
C TYR A 409 -4.87 -38.18 14.49
N ILE A 410 -4.39 -37.84 13.30
CA ILE A 410 -4.47 -36.49 12.73
C ILE A 410 -5.75 -36.30 11.91
N PHE A 411 -6.08 -35.05 11.60
CA PHE A 411 -7.28 -34.72 10.83
C PHE A 411 -6.93 -34.63 9.34
N HIS A 412 -7.78 -35.20 8.49
CA HIS A 412 -7.82 -34.88 7.07
C HIS A 412 -9.26 -34.68 6.60
N PHE A 413 -9.45 -33.82 5.59
CA PHE A 413 -10.74 -33.70 4.91
C PHE A 413 -11.14 -34.99 4.19
N CYS A 414 -10.19 -35.84 3.78
CA CYS A 414 -10.44 -37.11 3.10
C CYS A 414 -10.81 -38.28 4.03
N ASP A 415 -10.86 -38.08 5.36
CA ASP A 415 -11.07 -39.17 6.32
C ASP A 415 -12.39 -39.94 6.07
N GLY A 416 -12.36 -41.26 6.25
CA GLY A 416 -13.51 -42.15 6.09
C GLY A 416 -14.00 -42.36 4.64
N GLY A 417 -13.24 -41.86 3.66
CA GLY A 417 -13.60 -41.86 2.24
C GLY A 417 -12.70 -42.72 1.37
N TRP A 418 -12.95 -42.66 0.06
CA TRP A 418 -12.07 -43.25 -0.93
C TRP A 418 -10.69 -42.56 -0.87
N PRO A 419 -9.59 -43.33 -0.95
CA PRO A 419 -8.23 -42.81 -0.79
C PRO A 419 -7.79 -41.85 -1.90
N TYR A 420 -8.62 -41.65 -2.94
CA TYR A 420 -8.33 -40.82 -4.12
C TYR A 420 -8.90 -39.40 -4.05
N THR A 421 -9.54 -39.00 -2.96
CA THR A 421 -10.20 -37.68 -2.86
C THR A 421 -9.41 -36.69 -1.99
N ASN A 422 -9.42 -35.40 -2.37
CA ASN A 422 -8.83 -34.32 -1.56
C ASN A 422 -9.68 -34.01 -0.31
N GLY A 423 -11.00 -34.10 -0.44
CA GLY A 423 -11.96 -34.03 0.66
C GLY A 423 -13.11 -35.01 0.45
N ASN A 424 -13.56 -35.63 1.52
CA ASN A 424 -14.64 -36.61 1.45
C ASN A 424 -15.99 -35.95 1.70
N ILE A 425 -16.86 -35.98 0.70
CA ILE A 425 -18.20 -35.42 0.85
C ILE A 425 -19.19 -36.38 1.55
N SER A 426 -18.94 -37.68 1.53
CA SER A 426 -19.91 -38.69 1.97
C SER A 426 -19.87 -38.93 3.47
N VAL A 427 -18.91 -38.33 4.18
CA VAL A 427 -18.73 -38.48 5.62
C VAL A 427 -19.11 -37.16 6.30
N GLY A 428 -20.27 -37.17 6.96
CA GLY A 428 -20.79 -36.00 7.66
C GLY A 428 -19.81 -35.46 8.71
N GLU A 429 -18.98 -36.32 9.29
CA GLU A 429 -18.00 -35.95 10.31
C GLU A 429 -16.85 -35.08 9.78
N VAL A 430 -16.48 -35.15 8.49
CA VAL A 430 -15.48 -34.26 7.85
C VAL A 430 -16.11 -33.02 7.22
N GLY A 431 -17.45 -32.92 7.23
CA GLY A 431 -18.21 -31.72 6.82
C GLY A 431 -18.79 -31.71 5.40
N GLY A 432 -18.61 -32.75 4.60
CA GLY A 432 -19.27 -32.81 3.29
C GLY A 432 -18.59 -31.88 2.27
N SER A 433 -19.32 -30.91 1.73
CA SER A 433 -18.84 -29.81 0.84
C SER A 433 -18.40 -28.55 1.60
N ARG A 434 -18.68 -28.48 2.90
CA ARG A 434 -18.49 -27.34 3.79
C ARG A 434 -17.62 -27.72 4.98
N THR A 435 -17.00 -26.74 5.64
CA THR A 435 -16.42 -27.01 6.96
C THR A 435 -17.54 -26.94 7.99
N ILE A 436 -17.63 -27.90 8.93
CA ILE A 436 -18.53 -27.78 10.09
C ILE A 436 -17.83 -26.96 11.18
N PRO A 437 -18.34 -25.76 11.51
CA PRO A 437 -17.71 -24.89 12.51
C PRO A 437 -17.49 -25.59 13.85
N GLY A 438 -16.27 -25.51 14.38
CA GLY A 438 -15.85 -26.12 15.65
C GLY A 438 -15.55 -27.62 15.60
N LYS A 439 -15.74 -28.30 14.45
CA LYS A 439 -15.47 -29.74 14.25
C LYS A 439 -14.43 -29.98 13.15
N PHE A 440 -13.43 -29.12 13.07
CA PHE A 440 -12.42 -29.11 12.01
C PHE A 440 -10.99 -29.11 12.57
N GLY A 441 -10.02 -29.54 11.77
CA GLY A 441 -8.59 -29.38 12.03
C GLY A 441 -8.16 -29.95 13.38
N ALA A 442 -7.40 -29.16 14.15
CA ALA A 442 -6.94 -29.53 15.48
C ALA A 442 -8.07 -29.94 16.43
N ARG A 443 -9.23 -29.26 16.37
CA ARG A 443 -10.37 -29.52 17.27
C ARG A 443 -10.99 -30.89 17.06
N ARG A 444 -10.91 -31.42 15.83
CA ARG A 444 -11.42 -32.75 15.49
C ARG A 444 -10.36 -33.84 15.60
N SER A 445 -9.09 -33.49 15.43
CA SER A 445 -7.98 -34.44 15.53
C SER A 445 -8.00 -35.21 16.85
N LYS A 446 -7.81 -36.53 16.78
CA LYS A 446 -7.63 -37.37 17.98
C LYS A 446 -6.32 -37.02 18.70
N LEU A 447 -5.29 -36.61 17.95
CA LEU A 447 -3.98 -36.24 18.46
C LEU A 447 -4.07 -35.11 19.48
N TYR A 448 -4.87 -34.08 19.18
CA TYR A 448 -5.02 -32.91 20.06
C TYR A 448 -5.46 -33.28 21.49
N LYS A 449 -6.29 -34.33 21.64
CA LYS A 449 -6.76 -34.82 22.95
C LYS A 449 -5.62 -35.33 23.86
N TYR A 450 -4.47 -35.67 23.27
CA TYR A 450 -3.29 -36.16 23.97
C TYR A 450 -2.24 -35.06 24.23
N LEU A 451 -2.44 -33.83 23.76
CA LEU A 451 -1.48 -32.72 23.91
C LEU A 451 -1.65 -31.95 25.23
N ASN A 452 -2.00 -32.65 26.31
CA ASN A 452 -2.23 -32.07 27.63
C ASN A 452 -1.82 -33.04 28.76
N SER A 453 -1.77 -32.54 29.99
CA SER A 453 -1.27 -33.26 31.15
C SER A 453 -1.97 -34.60 31.46
N SER A 454 -3.20 -34.83 30.99
CA SER A 454 -3.86 -36.14 31.15
C SER A 454 -3.11 -37.27 30.44
N HIS A 455 -2.31 -36.95 29.41
CA HIS A 455 -1.45 -37.89 28.73
C HIS A 455 -0.06 -37.89 29.37
N HIS A 456 0.10 -38.70 30.42
CA HIS A 456 1.38 -38.92 31.12
C HIS A 456 2.07 -37.62 31.59
N ASN A 457 1.29 -36.62 32.04
CA ASN A 457 1.80 -35.32 32.50
C ASN A 457 2.64 -34.56 31.46
N VAL A 458 2.40 -34.78 30.15
CA VAL A 458 3.05 -33.99 29.11
C VAL A 458 2.73 -32.50 29.29
N SER A 459 3.76 -31.67 29.14
CA SER A 459 3.66 -30.23 29.24
C SER A 459 4.28 -29.60 27.99
N LEU A 460 3.46 -28.82 27.29
CA LEU A 460 3.81 -28.10 26.08
C LEU A 460 3.62 -26.60 26.34
N THR A 461 4.53 -25.80 25.79
CA THR A 461 4.35 -24.35 25.71
C THR A 461 3.23 -24.00 24.74
N LYS A 462 2.74 -22.75 24.80
CA LYS A 462 1.72 -22.26 23.86
C LYS A 462 2.17 -22.39 22.41
N ASP A 463 3.43 -22.04 22.12
CA ASP A 463 4.01 -22.13 20.78
C ASP A 463 4.14 -23.58 20.30
N GLU A 464 4.53 -24.50 21.19
CA GLU A 464 4.60 -25.94 20.87
C GLU A 464 3.21 -26.51 20.53
N ILE A 465 2.17 -26.15 21.27
CA ILE A 465 0.79 -26.53 20.94
C ILE A 465 0.40 -25.90 19.60
N HIS A 466 0.65 -24.60 19.42
CA HIS A 466 0.27 -23.86 18.23
C HIS A 466 0.93 -24.39 16.95
N ARG A 467 2.21 -24.81 17.00
CA ARG A 467 2.85 -25.50 15.87
C ARG A 467 2.12 -26.76 15.45
N VAL A 468 1.71 -27.58 16.42
CA VAL A 468 0.98 -28.82 16.14
C VAL A 468 -0.43 -28.52 15.63
N THR A 469 -1.15 -27.57 16.25
CA THR A 469 -2.50 -27.21 15.79
C THR A 469 -2.50 -26.53 14.43
N LEU A 470 -1.52 -25.68 14.11
CA LEU A 470 -1.36 -25.07 12.79
C LEU A 470 -1.21 -26.15 11.71
N TRP A 471 -0.36 -27.15 11.94
CA TRP A 471 -0.20 -28.26 11.01
C TRP A 471 -1.50 -29.05 10.83
N LEU A 472 -2.22 -29.35 11.93
CA LEU A 472 -3.51 -30.05 11.89
C LEU A 472 -4.61 -29.24 11.17
N ASP A 473 -4.64 -27.92 11.36
CA ASP A 473 -5.57 -27.00 10.72
C ASP A 473 -5.27 -26.84 9.22
N LEU A 474 -4.07 -27.17 8.75
CA LEU A 474 -3.67 -27.11 7.35
C LEU A 474 -3.73 -28.49 6.65
N ASN A 475 -4.76 -29.27 6.99
CA ASN A 475 -5.04 -30.62 6.49
C ASN A 475 -3.88 -31.62 6.70
N SER A 476 -3.01 -31.35 7.68
CA SER A 476 -1.93 -32.23 8.12
C SER A 476 -0.97 -32.71 7.02
N ASN A 477 -0.59 -31.87 6.05
CA ASN A 477 0.34 -32.29 4.99
C ASN A 477 1.71 -32.79 5.52
N GLU A 478 2.27 -33.80 4.85
CA GLU A 478 3.64 -34.29 5.08
C GLU A 478 4.67 -33.28 4.57
N PHE A 479 4.49 -32.83 3.32
CA PHE A 479 5.40 -31.95 2.59
C PHE A 479 4.83 -30.56 2.37
N GLY A 480 5.71 -29.57 2.30
CA GLY A 480 5.38 -28.17 2.00
C GLY A 480 5.75 -27.76 0.57
N SER A 481 6.39 -28.65 -0.20
CA SER A 481 6.75 -28.47 -1.60
C SER A 481 6.70 -29.83 -2.30
N GLU A 482 6.37 -29.83 -3.59
CA GLU A 482 6.44 -30.99 -4.48
C GLU A 482 7.89 -31.40 -4.80
N ALA A 483 8.86 -30.50 -4.58
CA ALA A 483 10.27 -30.72 -4.87
C ALA A 483 11.05 -31.35 -3.70
N ASP A 484 12.09 -32.14 -4.02
CA ASP A 484 13.07 -32.73 -3.09
C ASP A 484 12.47 -33.21 -1.74
N THR A 485 11.58 -34.20 -1.81
CA THR A 485 10.98 -34.80 -0.61
C THR A 485 12.03 -35.36 0.34
N ALA A 486 13.19 -35.82 -0.16
CA ALA A 486 14.27 -36.35 0.66
C ALA A 486 14.90 -35.26 1.55
N ALA A 487 15.13 -34.05 1.03
CA ALA A 487 15.60 -32.92 1.82
C ALA A 487 14.55 -32.46 2.85
N GLN A 488 13.28 -32.40 2.46
CA GLN A 488 12.20 -32.07 3.39
C GLN A 488 12.11 -33.07 4.55
N ARG A 489 12.28 -34.38 4.29
CA ARG A 489 12.33 -35.41 5.36
C ARG A 489 13.48 -35.21 6.36
N ARG A 490 14.57 -34.55 5.94
CA ARG A 490 15.69 -34.14 6.80
C ARG A 490 15.44 -32.81 7.52
N GLY A 491 14.28 -32.19 7.35
CA GLY A 491 13.95 -30.89 7.94
C GLY A 491 14.55 -29.69 7.18
N THR A 492 15.10 -29.91 5.99
CA THR A 492 15.65 -28.82 5.15
C THR A 492 14.51 -28.02 4.53
N LEU A 493 14.68 -26.69 4.47
CA LEU A 493 13.77 -25.80 3.75
C LEU A 493 13.85 -26.09 2.25
N VAL A 494 12.71 -26.43 1.65
CA VAL A 494 12.54 -26.52 0.20
C VAL A 494 11.34 -25.65 -0.15
N TRP A 495 11.57 -24.62 -0.97
CA TRP A 495 10.50 -23.77 -1.47
C TRP A 495 9.72 -24.51 -2.57
N PRO A 496 8.42 -24.22 -2.74
CA PRO A 496 7.69 -24.62 -3.94
C PRO A 496 8.33 -24.03 -5.19
N THR A 497 8.20 -24.71 -6.33
CA THR A 497 8.88 -24.28 -7.57
C THR A 497 8.14 -23.19 -8.34
N ILE A 498 6.86 -22.97 -8.02
CA ILE A 498 5.99 -21.94 -8.61
C ILE A 498 5.26 -21.15 -7.54
N ASP A 499 4.73 -19.98 -7.93
CA ASP A 499 3.85 -19.10 -7.15
C ASP A 499 4.38 -18.66 -5.77
N VAL A 500 5.68 -18.82 -5.53
CA VAL A 500 6.37 -18.34 -4.34
C VAL A 500 7.62 -17.57 -4.73
N ASP A 501 7.72 -16.34 -4.24
CA ASP A 501 9.00 -15.62 -4.19
C ASP A 501 9.63 -15.86 -2.81
N PRO A 502 10.77 -16.59 -2.71
CA PRO A 502 11.47 -16.79 -1.44
C PRO A 502 11.92 -15.50 -0.74
N LYS A 503 12.06 -14.38 -1.47
CA LYS A 503 12.41 -13.07 -0.90
C LYS A 503 11.20 -12.31 -0.38
N ASN A 504 10.04 -12.55 -0.97
CA ASN A 504 8.74 -12.07 -0.50
C ASN A 504 7.77 -13.24 -0.27
N PRO A 505 8.04 -14.12 0.72
CA PRO A 505 7.26 -15.34 0.90
C PRO A 505 5.81 -15.06 1.32
N ILE A 506 5.52 -13.87 1.84
CA ILE A 506 4.18 -13.45 2.26
C ILE A 506 3.38 -12.86 1.08
N GLY A 507 4.04 -12.29 0.06
CA GLY A 507 3.38 -11.81 -1.15
C GLY A 507 2.68 -10.46 -1.01
N LEU A 508 3.01 -9.69 0.02
CA LEU A 508 2.49 -8.34 0.17
C LEU A 508 3.20 -7.41 -0.82
N GLU A 509 2.44 -6.49 -1.38
CA GLU A 509 2.97 -5.45 -2.23
C GLU A 509 3.88 -4.51 -1.43
N ASP A 510 4.97 -4.09 -2.05
CA ASP A 510 5.60 -2.83 -1.71
C ASP A 510 5.32 -1.86 -2.85
N PRO A 511 4.11 -1.26 -2.91
CA PRO A 511 3.66 -0.48 -4.05
C PRO A 511 4.40 0.86 -4.17
N ARG A 512 5.42 1.05 -3.33
CA ARG A 512 6.32 2.20 -3.34
C ARG A 512 7.69 1.87 -3.92
N SER A 513 8.05 0.60 -3.98
CA SER A 513 9.30 0.13 -4.57
C SER A 513 9.09 -0.06 -6.06
N THR A 514 9.66 0.83 -6.87
CA THR A 514 9.97 0.46 -8.26
C THR A 514 11.16 -0.50 -8.33
N ASN A 515 11.87 -0.75 -7.21
CA ASN A 515 13.19 -1.41 -7.06
C ASN A 515 14.31 -0.92 -7.99
N ASP A 516 13.94 -0.19 -9.04
CA ASP A 516 14.78 0.56 -9.93
C ASP A 516 15.10 1.89 -9.27
N PRO A 517 16.40 2.19 -9.05
CA PRO A 517 16.79 3.49 -8.58
C PRO A 517 16.33 4.53 -9.60
N SER A 518 15.72 5.59 -9.10
CA SER A 518 15.35 6.78 -9.89
C SER A 518 16.15 8.01 -9.48
N ASP A 519 16.70 8.01 -8.26
CA ASP A 519 17.45 9.13 -7.69
C ASP A 519 18.45 8.65 -6.60
N ALA A 520 19.24 9.55 -6.01
CA ALA A 520 20.08 9.27 -4.85
C ALA A 520 20.39 10.52 -4.00
N TYR A 521 20.80 10.33 -2.74
CA TYR A 521 21.25 11.41 -1.87
C TYR A 521 22.53 11.06 -1.10
N ILE A 522 23.26 12.07 -0.61
CA ILE A 522 24.48 11.91 0.20
C ILE A 522 24.21 12.31 1.66
N THR A 523 24.61 11.48 2.63
CA THR A 523 24.58 11.79 4.06
C THR A 523 25.98 11.76 4.70
N PRO A 524 26.33 12.72 5.55
CA PRO A 524 25.59 13.95 5.83
C PRO A 524 25.56 14.88 4.60
N GLY A 525 24.46 15.60 4.36
CA GLY A 525 24.37 16.57 3.25
C GLY A 525 25.24 17.82 3.48
N PHE A 526 25.57 18.10 4.75
CA PHE A 526 26.52 19.13 5.16
C PHE A 526 27.25 18.72 6.46
N VAL A 527 28.54 19.03 6.57
CA VAL A 527 29.31 18.78 7.80
C VAL A 527 30.48 19.77 7.99
N TYR A 528 30.72 20.18 9.24
CA TYR A 528 31.96 20.83 9.66
C TYR A 528 32.97 19.76 10.07
N VAL A 529 34.15 19.79 9.46
CA VAL A 529 35.26 18.89 9.79
C VAL A 529 36.39 19.73 10.36
N LYS A 530 36.92 19.36 11.52
CA LYS A 530 38.09 20.06 12.07
C LYS A 530 39.30 19.84 11.15
N PRO A 531 40.22 20.80 11.05
CA PRO A 531 41.47 20.61 10.32
C PRO A 531 42.16 19.29 10.69
N GLY A 532 42.62 18.54 9.69
CA GLY A 532 43.27 17.23 9.86
C GLY A 532 42.37 16.07 10.31
N SER A 533 41.05 16.27 10.45
CA SER A 533 40.09 15.22 10.83
C SER A 533 39.43 14.56 9.63
N VAL A 534 38.80 13.40 9.85
CA VAL A 534 38.07 12.64 8.82
C VAL A 534 36.57 12.63 9.07
N THR A 535 35.78 12.46 8.01
CA THR A 535 34.33 12.23 8.10
C THR A 535 33.85 11.31 6.97
N GLN A 536 32.77 10.56 7.21
CA GLN A 536 32.21 9.62 6.23
C GLN A 536 31.01 10.24 5.53
N PHE A 537 31.00 10.19 4.20
CA PHE A 537 29.82 10.45 3.37
C PHE A 537 29.28 9.13 2.80
N ILE A 538 27.96 8.96 2.81
CA ILE A 538 27.27 7.77 2.31
C ILE A 538 26.30 8.21 1.23
N ALA A 539 26.44 7.68 0.01
CA ALA A 539 25.45 7.85 -1.05
C ALA A 539 24.42 6.73 -0.97
N THR A 540 23.14 7.07 -1.05
CA THR A 540 22.02 6.12 -0.99
C THR A 540 21.10 6.40 -2.17
N ALA A 541 21.01 5.46 -3.10
CA ALA A 541 20.01 5.46 -4.17
C ALA A 541 18.62 5.16 -3.62
N VAL A 542 17.64 5.82 -4.23
CA VAL A 542 16.23 5.74 -3.89
C VAL A 542 15.36 5.57 -5.13
N ASP A 543 14.18 5.01 -4.95
CA ASP A 543 13.14 4.94 -5.97
C ASP A 543 12.43 6.30 -6.16
N MET A 544 11.44 6.33 -7.05
CA MET A 544 10.69 7.54 -7.40
C MET A 544 9.86 8.11 -6.24
N LEU A 545 9.78 7.39 -5.11
CA LEU A 545 9.09 7.80 -3.89
C LEU A 545 10.07 8.07 -2.74
N ASN A 546 11.36 8.23 -3.07
CA ASN A 546 12.44 8.57 -2.14
C ASN A 546 12.70 7.48 -1.08
N GLN A 547 12.35 6.22 -1.35
CA GLN A 547 12.69 5.09 -0.48
C GLN A 547 13.97 4.41 -0.94
N LYS A 548 14.77 3.97 0.02
CA LYS A 548 16.05 3.31 -0.24
C LYS A 548 15.83 2.03 -1.05
N VAL A 549 16.44 1.94 -2.24
CA VAL A 549 16.46 0.69 -3.01
C VAL A 549 17.39 -0.34 -2.37
N GLU A 550 17.02 -1.62 -2.40
CA GLU A 550 17.83 -2.68 -1.79
C GLU A 550 19.18 -2.85 -2.49
N LYS A 551 19.18 -2.83 -3.83
CA LYS A 551 20.38 -2.96 -4.66
C LYS A 551 20.94 -1.59 -5.01
N GLN A 552 21.98 -1.17 -4.29
CA GLN A 552 22.63 0.11 -4.51
C GLN A 552 23.53 0.07 -5.77
N PRO A 553 23.49 1.12 -6.63
CA PRO A 553 24.45 1.25 -7.74
C PRO A 553 25.84 1.60 -7.22
N THR A 554 26.86 1.41 -8.05
CA THR A 554 28.23 1.83 -7.71
C THR A 554 28.37 3.34 -7.84
N PHE A 555 28.83 3.99 -6.76
CA PHE A 555 29.08 5.43 -6.73
C PHE A 555 30.57 5.75 -6.90
N THR A 556 30.87 6.74 -7.73
CA THR A 556 32.20 7.33 -7.88
C THR A 556 32.26 8.67 -7.14
N TRP A 557 33.28 8.86 -6.30
CA TRP A 557 33.38 10.01 -5.40
C TRP A 557 34.44 11.04 -5.85
N ALA A 558 34.16 12.32 -5.63
CA ALA A 558 35.09 13.44 -5.85
C ALA A 558 34.84 14.57 -4.84
N VAL A 559 35.84 15.42 -4.59
CA VAL A 559 35.68 16.62 -3.76
C VAL A 559 36.38 17.82 -4.41
N SER A 560 35.79 19.01 -4.30
CA SER A 560 36.26 20.21 -5.00
C SER A 560 37.44 20.93 -4.32
N GLY A 561 37.80 20.58 -3.09
CA GLY A 561 38.88 21.19 -2.31
C GLY A 561 38.83 20.84 -0.82
N GLY A 562 39.75 21.39 -0.03
CA GLY A 562 39.76 21.25 1.43
C GLY A 562 40.25 19.90 1.97
N GLY A 563 40.72 19.01 1.11
CA GLY A 563 41.06 17.64 1.48
C GLY A 563 40.98 16.65 0.34
N THR A 564 40.95 15.36 0.66
CA THR A 564 40.77 14.25 -0.29
C THR A 564 39.57 13.39 0.09
N ILE A 565 38.99 12.67 -0.87
CA ILE A 565 37.89 11.72 -0.62
C ILE A 565 38.21 10.34 -1.21
N SER A 566 37.95 9.28 -0.46
CA SER A 566 38.17 7.89 -0.89
C SER A 566 37.09 7.40 -1.85
N SER A 567 37.34 6.26 -2.50
CA SER A 567 36.34 5.54 -3.31
C SER A 567 35.13 5.03 -2.50
N THR A 568 35.23 5.01 -1.17
CA THR A 568 34.15 4.63 -0.25
C THR A 568 33.48 5.85 0.40
N GLY A 569 33.80 7.07 -0.02
CA GLY A 569 33.18 8.30 0.49
C GLY A 569 33.77 8.85 1.80
N VAL A 570 34.95 8.40 2.22
CA VAL A 570 35.65 8.95 3.41
C VAL A 570 36.39 10.22 3.01
N PHE A 571 36.00 11.37 3.55
CA PHE A 571 36.68 12.65 3.36
C PHE A 571 37.71 12.90 4.47
N THR A 572 38.92 13.31 4.09
CA THR A 572 40.02 13.68 4.98
C THR A 572 40.34 15.16 4.79
N ALA A 573 40.08 15.97 5.82
CA ALA A 573 40.31 17.41 5.80
C ALA A 573 41.81 17.74 5.79
N GLU A 574 42.18 18.77 5.04
CA GLU A 574 43.50 19.38 5.14
C GLU A 574 43.68 20.16 6.44
N ASN A 575 44.90 20.64 6.71
CA ASN A 575 45.22 21.37 7.94
C ASN A 575 44.85 22.86 7.89
N SER A 576 44.45 23.38 6.74
CA SER A 576 43.94 24.74 6.55
C SER A 576 42.43 24.81 6.70
N GLU A 577 41.94 25.83 7.40
CA GLU A 577 40.51 26.15 7.40
C GLU A 577 40.08 26.69 6.04
N GLY A 578 38.86 26.36 5.62
CA GLY A 578 38.31 26.79 4.33
C GLY A 578 37.01 26.09 3.96
N GLY A 579 36.45 26.47 2.83
CA GLY A 579 35.16 25.99 2.31
C GLY A 579 34.15 27.14 2.13
N PRO A 580 32.91 26.82 1.72
CA PRO A 580 32.37 25.47 1.51
C PRO A 580 32.99 24.76 0.29
N TYR A 581 33.32 23.48 0.44
CA TYR A 581 33.76 22.58 -0.63
C TYR A 581 32.66 21.58 -0.98
N THR A 582 32.58 21.18 -2.24
CA THR A 582 31.55 20.27 -2.75
C THR A 582 32.09 18.84 -2.79
N VAL A 583 31.44 17.93 -2.07
CA VAL A 583 31.59 16.49 -2.20
C VAL A 583 30.59 16.01 -3.24
N THR A 584 31.03 15.24 -4.24
CA THR A 584 30.19 14.74 -5.33
C THR A 584 30.22 13.20 -5.37
N ALA A 585 29.05 12.57 -5.47
CA ALA A 585 28.90 11.16 -5.80
C ALA A 585 28.22 11.03 -7.18
N THR A 586 28.76 10.17 -8.05
CA THR A 586 28.24 9.95 -9.42
C THR A 586 27.85 8.49 -9.61
N ALA A 587 26.68 8.22 -10.17
CA ALA A 587 26.20 6.85 -10.48
C ALA A 587 25.39 6.82 -11.78
N ASN A 588 25.32 5.65 -12.42
CA ASN A 588 24.38 5.42 -13.53
C ASN A 588 23.04 4.95 -12.97
N ILE A 589 21.99 5.74 -13.19
CA ILE A 589 20.61 5.50 -12.73
C ILE A 589 19.69 5.62 -13.94
N GLY A 590 18.82 4.63 -14.19
CA GLY A 590 17.92 4.63 -15.34
C GLY A 590 18.62 4.71 -16.72
N GLY A 591 19.88 4.27 -16.82
CA GLY A 591 20.69 4.39 -18.04
C GLY A 591 21.33 5.77 -18.27
N GLN A 592 21.17 6.71 -17.33
CA GLN A 592 21.76 8.04 -17.37
C GLN A 592 22.79 8.23 -16.24
N GLN A 593 23.86 8.98 -16.49
CA GLN A 593 24.82 9.32 -15.45
C GLN A 593 24.32 10.53 -14.65
N MET A 594 24.07 10.33 -13.35
CA MET A 594 23.57 11.35 -12.43
C MET A 594 24.64 11.71 -11.39
N LYS A 595 24.61 12.96 -10.90
CA LYS A 595 25.55 13.51 -9.92
C LYS A 595 24.79 14.06 -8.71
N PHE A 596 25.25 13.70 -7.52
CA PHE A 596 24.69 14.10 -6.23
C PHE A 596 25.75 14.84 -5.44
N THR A 597 25.38 15.88 -4.70
CA THR A 597 26.35 16.73 -4.00
C THR A 597 26.04 16.90 -2.52
N ALA A 598 27.09 16.90 -1.70
CA ALA A 598 27.08 17.32 -0.31
C ALA A 598 28.12 18.45 -0.11
N THR A 599 28.03 19.14 1.01
CA THR A 599 28.95 20.26 1.32
C THR A 599 29.80 19.94 2.55
N VAL A 600 31.09 20.26 2.48
CA VAL A 600 32.01 20.15 3.62
C VAL A 600 32.71 21.47 3.86
N SER A 601 32.86 21.86 5.13
CA SER A 601 33.67 23.02 5.52
C SER A 601 34.69 22.61 6.56
N VAL A 602 35.93 23.02 6.36
CA VAL A 602 37.03 22.76 7.30
C VAL A 602 37.10 23.94 8.27
N SER A 603 36.68 23.74 9.53
CA SER A 603 36.64 24.81 10.53
C SER A 603 36.73 24.28 11.97
N SER A 604 37.34 25.08 12.85
CA SER A 604 37.44 24.83 14.29
C SER A 604 36.21 25.27 15.13
N GLN A 605 35.26 26.05 14.57
CA GLN A 605 34.06 26.51 15.30
C GLN A 605 32.73 25.95 14.73
N PRO A 606 31.79 25.46 15.56
CA PRO A 606 30.44 25.10 15.12
C PRO A 606 29.58 26.37 14.91
N GLY A 607 29.22 26.68 13.67
CA GLY A 607 28.45 27.90 13.32
C GLY A 607 27.05 27.93 13.96
N MET A 608 26.68 29.05 14.58
CA MET A 608 25.33 29.27 15.11
C MET A 608 24.31 29.53 13.97
N PRO A 609 23.14 28.89 13.96
CA PRO A 609 22.08 29.14 12.99
C PRO A 609 21.31 30.44 13.30
N LEU A 610 21.24 31.37 12.34
CA LEU A 610 20.30 32.49 12.36
C LEU A 610 19.06 32.14 11.51
N PRO A 611 17.82 32.31 12.00
CA PRO A 611 16.62 31.98 11.23
C PRO A 611 16.39 32.98 10.09
N ALA A 612 16.07 32.48 8.90
CA ALA A 612 15.68 33.30 7.77
C ALA A 612 14.25 33.84 7.95
N GLY A 613 14.15 35.11 8.33
CA GLY A 613 12.88 35.83 8.44
C GLY A 613 12.98 37.33 8.16
N ASN A 614 14.19 37.90 8.19
CA ASN A 614 14.52 39.19 7.60
C ASN A 614 15.99 39.14 7.22
N LEU A 615 16.29 39.17 5.92
CA LEU A 615 17.66 39.18 5.39
C LEU A 615 18.33 40.52 5.73
N THR A 616 18.98 40.60 6.89
CA THR A 616 19.58 41.85 7.38
C THR A 616 21.00 42.09 6.86
N ASN A 617 21.68 41.04 6.37
CA ASN A 617 23.09 41.10 5.97
C ASN A 617 23.27 40.53 4.55
N LEU A 618 23.70 41.38 3.62
CA LEU A 618 23.88 41.02 2.21
C LEU A 618 25.05 41.82 1.61
N LEU A 619 25.76 41.26 0.63
CA LEU A 619 26.83 41.98 -0.07
C LEU A 619 26.22 42.83 -1.20
N CYS A 620 26.44 44.14 -1.17
CA CYS A 620 26.02 45.09 -2.21
C CYS A 620 27.24 45.52 -3.04
N LEU A 621 27.10 45.63 -4.36
CA LEU A 621 28.18 46.08 -5.23
C LEU A 621 28.25 47.62 -5.23
N GLN A 622 29.37 48.20 -4.77
CA GLN A 622 29.54 49.65 -4.61
C GLN A 622 30.74 50.17 -5.42
N SER A 623 30.57 51.31 -6.11
CA SER A 623 31.68 51.98 -6.79
C SER A 623 32.70 52.51 -5.78
N THR A 624 33.98 52.48 -6.14
CA THR A 624 35.05 53.08 -5.35
C THR A 624 34.99 54.61 -5.30
N THR A 625 34.17 55.26 -6.13
CA THR A 625 34.07 56.72 -6.26
C THR A 625 32.71 57.31 -5.84
N GLN A 626 31.95 56.62 -4.96
CA GLN A 626 30.72 57.04 -4.23
C GLN A 626 29.35 56.54 -4.73
N LEU A 627 29.19 56.01 -5.95
CA LEU A 627 27.87 55.52 -6.44
C LEU A 627 27.68 54.00 -6.23
N THR A 628 26.58 53.55 -5.59
CA THR A 628 26.23 52.11 -5.46
C THR A 628 25.55 51.52 -6.70
N CYS A 629 25.31 52.33 -7.72
CA CYS A 629 24.43 52.01 -8.82
C CYS A 629 25.13 52.18 -10.17
N MET A 630 24.82 51.29 -11.11
CA MET A 630 25.41 51.23 -12.46
C MET A 630 24.37 51.62 -13.51
N LYS A 631 24.80 52.17 -14.64
CA LYS A 631 23.88 52.40 -15.77
C LYS A 631 23.30 51.07 -16.23
N ALA A 632 21.98 51.04 -16.51
CA ALA A 632 21.32 49.81 -16.96
C ALA A 632 22.01 49.16 -18.18
N SER A 633 22.57 49.97 -19.09
CA SER A 633 23.35 49.53 -20.26
C SER A 633 24.62 48.74 -19.92
N ASP A 634 25.20 48.98 -18.74
CA ASP A 634 26.54 48.50 -18.38
C ASP A 634 26.48 47.19 -17.57
N THR A 635 25.26 46.75 -17.24
CA THR A 635 24.97 45.62 -16.34
C THR A 635 25.32 44.24 -16.91
N ALA A 636 25.42 44.11 -18.23
CA ALA A 636 25.79 42.85 -18.89
C ALA A 636 27.19 42.35 -18.47
N SER A 637 28.09 43.24 -18.07
CA SER A 637 29.44 42.91 -17.61
C SER A 637 29.44 42.01 -16.36
N ILE A 638 28.59 42.30 -15.37
CA ILE A 638 28.47 41.52 -14.12
C ILE A 638 27.83 40.16 -14.40
N GLU A 639 26.76 40.15 -15.21
CA GLU A 639 26.08 38.92 -15.60
C GLU A 639 27.07 37.98 -16.30
N SER A 640 27.84 38.45 -17.28
CA SER A 640 28.82 37.61 -17.99
C SER A 640 29.95 37.05 -17.13
N LYS A 641 30.30 37.72 -16.01
CA LYS A 641 31.42 37.31 -15.14
C LYS A 641 31.00 36.26 -14.10
N TYR A 642 29.79 36.37 -13.55
CA TYR A 642 29.35 35.56 -12.40
C TYR A 642 28.11 34.69 -12.68
N VAL A 643 27.25 35.06 -13.63
CA VAL A 643 26.08 34.26 -14.00
C VAL A 643 26.53 33.10 -14.90
N GLY A 644 26.25 31.87 -14.48
CA GLY A 644 26.51 30.65 -15.26
C GLY A 644 27.93 30.08 -15.21
N THR A 645 28.86 30.70 -14.47
CA THR A 645 30.28 30.28 -14.42
C THR A 645 30.62 29.31 -13.28
N GLY A 646 29.65 28.97 -12.42
CA GLY A 646 29.87 28.10 -11.26
C GLY A 646 30.73 28.71 -10.14
N LYS A 647 31.12 29.98 -10.27
CA LYS A 647 31.90 30.70 -9.25
C LYS A 647 30.97 31.21 -8.13
N ILE A 648 31.34 30.94 -6.88
CA ILE A 648 30.71 31.52 -5.68
C ILE A 648 30.97 33.04 -5.70
N ALA A 649 29.98 33.85 -5.31
CA ALA A 649 30.15 35.30 -5.22
C ALA A 649 31.39 35.62 -4.35
N PRO A 650 32.36 36.37 -4.87
CA PRO A 650 33.68 36.52 -4.26
C PRO A 650 33.63 37.38 -2.99
N LEU A 651 34.60 37.10 -2.13
CA LEU A 651 34.97 37.81 -0.91
C LEU A 651 35.09 39.35 -1.12
N PRO A 652 35.03 40.16 -0.04
CA PRO A 652 34.94 41.64 -0.10
C PRO A 652 36.05 42.40 -0.86
N ASP A 653 37.09 41.71 -1.32
CA ASP A 653 38.33 42.33 -1.83
C ASP A 653 38.47 42.31 -3.36
N GLU A 654 37.56 41.66 -4.12
CA GLU A 654 37.65 41.63 -5.59
C GLU A 654 37.08 42.93 -6.21
N GLN A 655 37.92 43.69 -6.90
CA GLN A 655 37.48 44.84 -7.70
C GLN A 655 36.94 44.38 -9.06
N ILE A 656 35.70 44.75 -9.37
CA ILE A 656 35.04 44.48 -10.63
C ILE A 656 35.13 45.71 -11.52
N GLN A 657 35.68 45.54 -12.72
CA GLN A 657 35.78 46.58 -13.74
C GLN A 657 34.56 46.55 -14.65
N VAL A 658 33.85 47.67 -14.74
CA VAL A 658 32.70 47.85 -15.64
C VAL A 658 32.91 49.15 -16.41
N ASN A 659 33.11 49.06 -17.73
CA ASN A 659 33.29 50.21 -18.63
C ASN A 659 34.29 51.27 -18.12
N GLY A 660 35.40 50.83 -17.50
CA GLY A 660 36.47 51.69 -16.98
C GLY A 660 36.28 52.19 -15.54
N ALA A 661 35.19 51.82 -14.86
CA ALA A 661 34.95 52.12 -13.45
C ALA A 661 35.13 50.88 -12.56
N SER A 662 35.72 51.07 -11.38
CA SER A 662 35.97 50.02 -10.37
C SER A 662 34.82 49.93 -9.35
N PHE A 663 34.35 48.72 -9.10
CA PHE A 663 33.34 48.39 -8.09
C PHE A 663 33.87 47.32 -7.13
N LYS A 664 33.40 47.31 -5.88
CA LYS A 664 33.73 46.29 -4.88
C LYS A 664 32.50 45.87 -4.10
N TRP A 665 32.47 44.63 -3.62
CA TRP A 665 31.40 44.15 -2.75
C TRP A 665 31.57 44.71 -1.34
N VAL A 666 30.50 45.27 -0.78
CA VAL A 666 30.47 45.84 0.57
C VAL A 666 29.28 45.25 1.32
N GLU A 667 29.49 44.86 2.58
CA GLU A 667 28.43 44.36 3.43
C GLU A 667 27.48 45.49 3.83
N LYS A 668 26.18 45.24 3.68
CA LYS A 668 25.13 46.15 4.17
C LYS A 668 24.36 45.46 5.30
N THR A 669 24.49 46.01 6.50
CA THR A 669 23.77 45.58 7.71
C THR A 669 22.57 46.51 7.97
N ASN A 670 21.55 46.03 8.70
CA ASN A 670 20.41 46.83 9.18
C ASN A 670 19.57 47.51 8.08
N SER A 671 19.29 46.79 7.00
CA SER A 671 18.54 47.30 5.85
C SER A 671 17.03 47.50 6.08
N GLY A 672 16.48 47.09 7.22
CA GLY A 672 15.05 47.23 7.54
C GLY A 672 14.12 46.54 6.54
N GLY A 673 14.59 45.50 5.85
CA GLY A 673 13.84 44.82 4.77
C GLY A 673 13.93 45.50 3.40
N LYS A 674 14.62 46.64 3.27
CA LYS A 674 14.87 47.32 1.98
C LYS A 674 16.26 47.01 1.47
N TRP A 675 16.36 46.20 0.43
CA TRP A 675 17.65 45.64 0.01
C TRP A 675 18.39 46.48 -1.03
N PHE A 676 17.87 47.66 -1.26
CA PHE A 676 18.27 48.57 -2.31
C PHE A 676 18.64 49.92 -1.70
N THR A 677 19.64 50.59 -2.26
CA THR A 677 19.84 52.04 -2.12
C THR A 677 19.14 52.70 -3.29
N ASP A 678 18.34 53.73 -3.06
CA ASP A 678 17.68 54.49 -4.14
C ASP A 678 18.69 54.86 -5.23
N CYS A 679 18.61 54.16 -6.37
CA CYS A 679 19.53 54.35 -7.47
C CYS A 679 19.07 55.46 -8.42
N GLY A 680 17.97 56.16 -8.17
CA GLY A 680 17.43 57.12 -9.12
C GLY A 680 17.09 56.48 -10.48
N SER A 681 16.93 57.31 -11.51
CA SER A 681 16.38 56.88 -12.80
C SER A 681 17.43 56.24 -13.73
N ASN A 682 17.08 55.11 -14.36
CA ASN A 682 17.88 54.34 -15.34
C ASN A 682 19.16 53.69 -14.79
N LEU A 683 19.16 53.34 -13.51
CA LEU A 683 20.29 52.69 -12.84
C LEU A 683 19.91 51.32 -12.26
N ALA A 684 20.91 50.47 -12.08
CA ALA A 684 20.79 49.12 -11.56
C ALA A 684 21.78 48.86 -10.41
N SER A 685 21.38 48.03 -9.46
CA SER A 685 22.24 47.55 -8.36
C SER A 685 22.31 46.03 -8.34
N TYR A 686 23.39 45.51 -7.78
CA TYR A 686 23.58 44.08 -7.58
C TYR A 686 23.84 43.75 -6.11
N SER A 687 23.28 42.61 -5.72
CA SER A 687 23.23 42.09 -4.37
C SER A 687 23.53 40.58 -4.41
N ALA A 688 24.36 40.06 -3.50
CA ALA A 688 24.73 38.64 -3.44
C ALA A 688 24.58 38.02 -2.03
N ILE A 689 24.13 36.76 -1.97
CA ILE A 689 24.01 35.97 -0.74
C ILE A 689 24.21 34.47 -0.97
N THR A 690 24.74 33.76 0.03
CA THR A 690 24.77 32.29 0.06
C THR A 690 23.88 31.77 1.18
N LEU A 691 22.93 30.89 0.81
CA LEU A 691 22.03 30.20 1.74
C LEU A 691 22.37 28.71 1.80
N VAL A 692 22.41 28.14 2.99
CA VAL A 692 22.58 26.70 3.18
C VAL A 692 21.24 26.10 3.56
N SER A 693 20.76 25.17 2.74
CA SER A 693 19.56 24.39 3.04
C SER A 693 19.92 23.04 3.63
N PRO A 694 19.43 22.66 4.82
CA PRO A 694 19.75 21.36 5.42
C PRO A 694 19.15 20.15 4.68
N LYS A 695 18.21 20.38 3.76
CA LYS A 695 17.55 19.37 2.92
C LYS A 695 17.18 19.96 1.57
N GLU A 696 17.00 19.13 0.56
CA GLU A 696 16.36 19.60 -0.66
C GLU A 696 14.92 20.01 -0.33
N ARG A 697 14.48 21.14 -0.90
CA ARG A 697 13.14 21.66 -0.67
C ARG A 697 12.67 22.48 -1.85
N SER A 698 11.37 22.45 -2.10
CA SER A 698 10.73 23.46 -2.92
C SER A 698 10.50 24.74 -2.11
N PHE A 699 10.72 25.90 -2.72
CA PHE A 699 10.51 27.21 -2.12
C PHE A 699 10.03 28.22 -3.17
N LYS A 700 9.47 29.35 -2.73
CA LYS A 700 9.18 30.49 -3.58
C LYS A 700 9.98 31.71 -3.14
N ILE A 701 10.19 32.63 -4.07
CA ILE A 701 10.76 33.94 -3.82
C ILE A 701 9.58 34.92 -3.73
N GLY A 702 9.29 35.44 -2.55
CA GLY A 702 8.38 36.58 -2.35
C GLY A 702 9.11 37.88 -2.68
N TYR A 703 8.51 38.82 -3.41
CA TYR A 703 9.15 40.09 -3.77
C TYR A 703 8.16 41.23 -4.02
N LEU A 704 8.64 42.44 -3.77
CA LEU A 704 8.02 43.75 -3.99
C LEU A 704 9.07 44.61 -4.70
N GLN A 705 8.75 45.10 -5.89
CA GLN A 705 9.78 45.66 -6.78
C GLN A 705 9.24 46.81 -7.65
N ASP A 706 10.13 47.75 -7.97
CA ASP A 706 9.92 48.92 -8.84
C ASP A 706 11.29 49.35 -9.43
N ASP A 707 11.69 49.01 -10.68
CA ASP A 707 10.88 48.58 -11.85
C ASP A 707 11.16 47.15 -12.37
N HIS A 708 12.38 46.63 -12.22
CA HIS A 708 12.75 45.26 -12.65
C HIS A 708 13.62 44.54 -11.61
N VAL A 709 13.22 43.32 -11.23
CA VAL A 709 14.03 42.38 -10.45
C VAL A 709 14.43 41.16 -11.29
N ALA A 710 15.68 40.70 -11.13
CA ALA A 710 16.12 39.40 -11.63
C ALA A 710 16.98 38.68 -10.59
N VAL A 711 16.76 37.37 -10.43
CA VAL A 711 17.48 36.54 -9.47
C VAL A 711 18.03 35.31 -10.16
N TRP A 712 19.29 35.01 -9.86
CA TRP A 712 19.96 33.79 -10.27
C TRP A 712 20.32 32.96 -9.05
N MET A 713 20.03 31.66 -9.10
CA MET A 713 20.44 30.67 -8.10
C MET A 713 21.42 29.71 -8.75
N ASN A 714 22.60 29.55 -8.16
CA ASN A 714 23.67 28.67 -8.66
C ASN A 714 23.99 28.89 -10.15
N GLY A 715 23.91 30.15 -10.60
CA GLY A 715 24.17 30.55 -11.99
C GLY A 715 22.98 30.42 -12.95
N GLN A 716 21.88 29.78 -12.57
CA GLN A 716 20.66 29.71 -13.37
C GLN A 716 19.67 30.83 -13.00
N ARG A 717 19.06 31.48 -13.99
CA ARG A 717 18.06 32.52 -13.74
C ARG A 717 16.75 31.89 -13.27
N VAL A 718 16.40 32.11 -12.01
CA VAL A 718 15.19 31.53 -11.38
C VAL A 718 14.04 32.54 -11.27
N LEU A 719 14.33 33.83 -11.36
CA LEU A 719 13.33 34.89 -11.37
C LEU A 719 13.77 36.01 -12.32
N SER A 720 12.82 36.55 -13.09
CA SER A 720 12.96 37.84 -13.78
C SER A 720 11.58 38.43 -13.99
N ASP A 721 11.31 39.58 -13.40
CA ASP A 721 10.01 40.22 -13.50
C ASP A 721 10.13 41.75 -13.55
N ARG A 722 9.51 42.34 -14.58
CA ARG A 722 9.49 43.78 -14.88
C ARG A 722 8.16 44.45 -14.54
N ALA A 723 7.20 43.71 -14.00
CA ALA A 723 5.88 44.25 -13.71
C ALA A 723 5.85 44.86 -12.30
N TYR A 724 5.67 46.18 -12.27
CA TYR A 724 5.45 46.98 -11.07
C TYR A 724 4.28 46.42 -10.23
N SER A 725 4.45 46.36 -8.91
CA SER A 725 3.39 45.92 -7.99
C SER A 725 3.53 46.54 -6.60
N THR A 726 2.39 47.01 -6.07
CA THR A 726 2.26 47.47 -4.68
C THR A 726 1.93 46.34 -3.69
N LYS A 727 1.69 45.12 -4.20
CA LYS A 727 1.49 43.89 -3.40
C LYS A 727 2.66 42.92 -3.60
N GLU A 728 2.98 42.15 -2.57
CA GLU A 728 3.96 41.07 -2.67
C GLU A 728 3.54 40.06 -3.73
N ARG A 729 4.50 39.72 -4.59
CA ARG A 729 4.37 38.72 -5.64
C ARG A 729 5.29 37.56 -5.30
N PHE A 730 4.93 36.37 -5.75
CA PHE A 730 5.73 35.19 -5.54
C PHE A 730 6.21 34.63 -6.88
N SER A 731 7.45 34.13 -6.91
CA SER A 731 7.92 33.33 -8.04
C SER A 731 7.10 32.03 -8.14
N PRO A 732 7.15 31.34 -9.29
CA PRO A 732 6.88 29.91 -9.33
C PRO A 732 7.71 29.16 -8.26
N ALA A 733 7.27 27.97 -7.91
CA ALA A 733 8.03 27.08 -7.05
C ALA A 733 9.40 26.76 -7.70
N ILE A 734 10.46 26.88 -6.92
CA ILE A 734 11.84 26.63 -7.31
C ILE A 734 12.37 25.53 -6.38
N THR A 735 13.05 24.52 -6.93
CA THR A 735 13.72 23.50 -6.12
C THR A 735 15.07 24.04 -5.64
N MET A 736 15.25 24.17 -4.32
CA MET A 736 16.54 24.44 -3.69
C MET A 736 17.21 23.12 -3.29
N PRO A 737 18.36 22.77 -3.90
CA PRO A 737 19.15 21.63 -3.46
C PRO A 737 19.56 21.74 -1.99
N SER A 738 19.76 20.60 -1.34
CA SER A 738 20.45 20.58 -0.03
C SER A 738 21.88 21.10 -0.16
N GLY A 739 22.41 21.73 0.89
CA GLY A 739 23.74 22.33 0.89
C GLY A 739 23.74 23.82 0.56
N ALA A 740 24.90 24.36 0.20
CA ALA A 740 25.09 25.78 -0.06
C ALA A 740 24.59 26.19 -1.46
N ASN A 741 23.78 27.25 -1.51
CA ASN A 741 23.14 27.79 -2.70
C ASN A 741 23.48 29.28 -2.81
N SER A 742 24.07 29.68 -3.94
CA SER A 742 24.48 31.07 -4.18
C SER A 742 23.43 31.83 -4.97
N PHE A 743 23.10 33.03 -4.51
CA PHE A 743 22.11 33.91 -5.12
C PHE A 743 22.74 35.23 -5.55
N ILE A 744 22.48 35.64 -6.79
CA ILE A 744 22.73 37.00 -7.30
C ILE A 744 21.39 37.65 -7.60
N ILE A 745 21.19 38.85 -7.08
CA ILE A 745 19.96 39.63 -7.18
C ILE A 745 20.29 40.93 -7.88
N LYS A 746 19.65 41.19 -9.02
CA LYS A 746 19.70 42.44 -9.76
C LYS A 746 18.40 43.19 -9.55
N HIS A 747 18.53 44.49 -9.30
CA HIS A 747 17.41 45.43 -9.34
C HIS A 747 17.72 46.53 -10.34
N THR A 748 16.75 46.94 -11.16
CA THR A 748 16.87 48.07 -12.10
C THR A 748 15.69 49.00 -11.92
N ASN A 749 15.95 50.29 -11.80
CA ASN A 749 14.93 51.33 -11.70
C ASN A 749 14.92 52.21 -12.96
N THR A 750 13.74 52.51 -13.50
CA THR A 750 13.51 53.18 -14.79
C THR A 750 12.69 54.47 -14.61
N GLY A 751 13.03 55.28 -13.60
CA GLY A 751 12.36 56.57 -13.35
C GLY A 751 11.97 56.72 -11.88
N GLY A 752 11.86 57.94 -11.36
CA GLY A 752 11.33 58.18 -10.00
C GLY A 752 12.09 57.50 -8.85
N GLU A 753 11.44 57.38 -7.68
CA GLU A 753 11.91 56.60 -6.53
C GLU A 753 11.56 55.11 -6.74
N GLY A 754 12.53 54.21 -6.60
CA GLY A 754 12.31 52.75 -6.73
C GLY A 754 12.56 51.99 -5.43
N TYR A 755 12.00 50.79 -5.31
CA TYR A 755 12.19 49.93 -4.12
C TYR A 755 12.30 48.45 -4.48
N LEU A 756 13.06 47.71 -3.68
CA LEU A 756 13.09 46.24 -3.70
C LEU A 756 13.05 45.67 -2.28
N SER A 757 12.11 44.76 -2.07
CA SER A 757 12.06 43.83 -0.94
C SER A 757 11.85 42.43 -1.49
N LEU A 758 12.47 41.41 -0.89
CA LEU A 758 12.22 40.02 -1.25
C LEU A 758 12.24 39.13 0.01
N ARG A 759 11.86 37.86 -0.07
CA ARG A 759 12.06 36.86 0.98
C ARG A 759 11.97 35.45 0.41
N PHE A 760 12.51 34.48 1.14
CA PHE A 760 12.45 33.07 0.78
C PHE A 760 11.37 32.40 1.63
N VAL A 761 10.35 31.86 0.97
CA VAL A 761 9.16 31.30 1.62
C VAL A 761 8.91 29.87 1.15
N ASP A 762 8.22 29.07 1.96
CA ASP A 762 7.75 27.75 1.54
C ASP A 762 6.65 27.87 0.45
N GLU A 763 6.19 26.73 -0.08
CA GLU A 763 5.14 26.74 -1.10
C GLU A 763 3.81 27.35 -0.62
N ALA A 764 3.58 27.31 0.70
CA ALA A 764 2.44 27.91 1.39
C ALA A 764 2.69 29.38 1.80
N GLU A 765 3.76 30.01 1.30
CA GLU A 765 4.10 31.42 1.46
C GLU A 765 4.50 31.83 2.90
N ASN A 766 4.82 30.85 3.75
CA ASN A 766 5.36 31.07 5.09
C ASN A 766 6.88 31.18 5.08
N ASP A 767 7.46 31.95 6.00
CA ASP A 767 8.92 32.08 6.11
C ASP A 767 9.59 30.74 6.46
N ILE A 768 10.69 30.44 5.77
CA ILE A 768 11.45 29.21 5.98
C ILE A 768 12.45 29.40 7.12
N LYS A 769 12.12 28.85 8.30
CA LYS A 769 12.85 29.14 9.55
C LYS A 769 14.20 28.44 9.72
N ASP A 770 14.51 27.44 8.89
CA ASP A 770 15.68 26.56 9.02
C ASP A 770 16.72 26.74 7.88
N LEU A 771 16.59 27.78 7.05
CA LEU A 771 17.67 28.19 6.14
C LEU A 771 18.80 28.87 6.93
N LEU A 772 20.04 28.51 6.62
CA LEU A 772 21.23 29.05 7.28
C LEU A 772 21.96 30.04 6.37
N TYR A 773 22.50 31.11 6.96
CA TYR A 773 23.32 32.09 6.25
C TYR A 773 24.80 31.74 6.35
N TYR A 774 25.55 31.93 5.28
CA TYR A 774 27.00 31.91 5.33
C TYR A 774 27.57 33.31 5.07
N LEU A 775 28.21 33.89 6.06
CA LEU A 775 29.17 35.00 5.89
C LEU A 775 30.45 34.63 6.64
N LYS A 776 31.60 34.89 5.99
CA LYS A 776 32.91 34.84 6.63
C LYS A 776 32.85 35.66 7.92
N PRO A 777 33.33 35.17 9.08
CA PRO A 777 33.22 35.91 10.33
C PRO A 777 33.90 37.27 10.21
N ALA A 778 33.14 38.35 10.41
CA ALA A 778 33.68 39.68 10.60
C ALA A 778 34.30 39.76 12.01
N SER A 779 35.51 40.30 12.08
CA SER A 779 36.17 40.64 13.32
C SER A 779 35.35 41.68 14.12
N THR A 780 34.84 41.28 15.29
CA THR A 780 34.51 42.12 16.47
C THR A 780 33.85 43.49 16.23
N GLN A 781 32.58 43.66 16.63
CA GLN A 781 32.13 44.60 17.70
C GLN A 781 30.60 44.51 17.95
N VAL A 782 30.21 44.70 19.22
CA VAL A 782 28.90 44.45 19.85
C VAL A 782 27.99 45.67 19.72
N HIS A 783 26.68 45.52 19.45
CA HIS A 783 25.61 46.40 19.99
C HIS A 783 24.21 45.70 19.95
N GLN A 784 23.47 45.78 21.07
CA GLN A 784 22.13 45.22 21.33
C GLN A 784 21.05 46.31 21.23
N GLU A 785 19.85 45.99 20.74
CA GLU A 785 18.60 46.74 21.04
C GLU A 785 17.35 45.84 21.17
N VAL A 786 16.40 46.32 21.98
CA VAL A 786 15.26 45.62 22.61
C VAL A 786 13.94 45.94 21.88
N ALA A 787 13.00 44.98 21.74
CA ALA A 787 11.73 45.16 21.02
C ALA A 787 10.51 45.37 21.96
N THR A 788 9.73 46.42 21.67
CA THR A 788 8.40 46.70 22.24
C THR A 788 7.32 45.98 21.44
N ILE A 789 6.31 45.36 22.09
CA ILE A 789 5.17 44.75 21.41
C ILE A 789 3.93 45.61 21.67
N SER A 790 3.35 46.19 20.61
CA SER A 790 1.99 46.75 20.64
C SER A 790 1.14 46.05 19.60
N ALA A 791 0.03 45.45 20.01
CA ALA A 791 -0.94 44.85 19.10
C ALA A 791 -1.82 45.94 18.50
N VAL A 792 -1.91 45.96 17.18
CA VAL A 792 -2.60 46.98 16.39
C VAL A 792 -4.12 47.01 16.74
N LYS A 793 -4.59 48.16 17.25
CA LYS A 793 -6.01 48.59 17.47
C LYS A 793 -6.72 48.31 18.82
N ALA A 794 -6.02 47.99 19.91
CA ALA A 794 -6.64 48.10 21.25
C ALA A 794 -6.45 49.53 21.83
N PRO A 795 -7.39 50.09 22.62
CA PRO A 795 -7.23 51.41 23.27
C PRO A 795 -6.28 51.36 24.48
N TYR A 796 -5.49 50.29 24.60
CA TYR A 796 -4.49 50.07 25.65
C TYR A 796 -3.28 49.31 25.08
N SER A 797 -2.13 49.46 25.72
CA SER A 797 -0.90 48.69 25.47
C SER A 797 -0.44 48.00 26.75
N ILE A 798 0.16 46.82 26.62
CA ILE A 798 0.75 46.10 27.75
C ILE A 798 2.22 45.86 27.44
N GLN A 799 3.10 46.29 28.34
CA GLN A 799 4.54 46.18 28.22
C GLN A 799 5.12 45.37 29.37
N ASN A 800 5.98 44.42 29.03
CA ASN A 800 6.75 43.65 29.99
C ASN A 800 8.09 44.35 30.22
N LEU A 801 8.24 44.98 31.38
CA LEU A 801 9.46 45.69 31.77
C LEU A 801 10.25 44.83 32.77
N ARG A 802 11.57 45.07 32.87
CA ARG A 802 12.41 44.38 33.87
C ARG A 802 11.92 44.57 35.32
N THR A 803 11.20 45.66 35.60
CA THR A 803 10.77 46.06 36.94
C THR A 803 9.30 45.78 37.25
N GLY A 804 8.49 45.42 36.25
CA GLY A 804 7.03 45.39 36.39
C GLY A 804 6.29 45.05 35.12
N LEU A 805 4.99 44.73 35.24
CA LEU A 805 4.06 44.71 34.13
C LEU A 805 3.37 46.08 34.03
N GLN A 806 3.52 46.76 32.89
CA GLN A 806 2.92 48.06 32.63
C GLN A 806 1.74 47.94 31.68
N VAL A 807 0.64 48.63 32.01
CA VAL A 807 -0.59 48.71 31.22
C VAL A 807 -0.96 50.18 31.07
N ASP A 808 -0.92 50.66 29.84
CA ASP A 808 -1.26 52.04 29.48
C ASP A 808 -2.50 52.07 28.61
N GLY A 809 -3.36 53.07 28.73
CA GLY A 809 -4.53 53.21 27.86
C GLY A 809 -5.29 54.51 28.06
N ILE A 810 -6.35 54.71 27.27
CA ILE A 810 -7.20 55.90 27.36
C ILE A 810 -8.69 55.51 27.39
N SER A 811 -9.45 56.14 28.26
CA SER A 811 -10.90 55.98 28.41
C SER A 811 -11.60 57.33 28.36
N ARG A 812 -12.74 57.43 27.65
CA ARG A 812 -13.52 58.67 27.59
C ARG A 812 -14.50 58.82 28.75
N ASN A 813 -14.92 57.71 29.38
CA ASN A 813 -15.87 57.71 30.49
C ASN A 813 -15.34 57.02 31.75
N SER A 814 -14.99 55.73 31.69
CA SER A 814 -14.41 55.02 32.83
C SER A 814 -13.63 53.78 32.43
N TYR A 815 -12.54 53.48 33.13
CA TYR A 815 -11.77 52.25 33.01
C TYR A 815 -11.63 51.50 34.34
N ARG A 816 -11.31 50.21 34.24
CA ARG A 816 -10.88 49.35 35.33
C ARG A 816 -9.84 48.36 34.82
N VAL A 817 -8.69 48.25 35.47
CA VAL A 817 -7.68 47.22 35.21
C VAL A 817 -7.59 46.31 36.43
N GLU A 818 -7.54 45.00 36.20
CA GLU A 818 -7.39 43.97 37.22
C GLU A 818 -6.39 42.91 36.73
N ILE A 819 -5.45 42.51 37.58
CA ILE A 819 -4.46 41.48 37.26
C ILE A 819 -4.70 40.27 38.15
N PHE A 820 -4.74 39.09 37.52
CA PHE A 820 -4.93 37.81 38.18
C PHE A 820 -3.72 36.90 37.94
N ASN A 821 -3.37 36.07 38.92
CA ASN A 821 -2.49 34.93 38.67
C ASN A 821 -3.26 33.76 38.04
N VAL A 822 -2.53 32.71 37.65
CA VAL A 822 -3.08 31.49 37.05
C VAL A 822 -4.10 30.74 37.92
N SER A 823 -4.10 30.94 39.25
CA SER A 823 -5.11 30.35 40.15
C SER A 823 -6.39 31.18 40.27
N GLY A 824 -6.48 32.30 39.54
CA GLY A 824 -7.68 33.16 39.51
C GLY A 824 -7.77 34.14 40.68
N GLN A 825 -6.73 34.26 41.51
CA GLN A 825 -6.68 35.24 42.59
C GLN A 825 -6.27 36.62 42.04
N ARG A 826 -7.02 37.67 42.40
CA ARG A 826 -6.73 39.05 41.98
C ARG A 826 -5.55 39.61 42.78
N ILE A 827 -4.47 39.94 42.09
CA ILE A 827 -3.21 40.44 42.68
C ILE A 827 -3.21 41.97 42.74
N SER A 828 -3.73 42.65 41.72
CA SER A 828 -3.75 44.12 41.69
C SER A 828 -4.93 44.65 40.89
N SER A 829 -5.40 45.86 41.21
CA SER A 829 -6.52 46.51 40.53
C SER A 829 -6.47 48.03 40.63
N THR A 830 -6.92 48.71 39.58
CA THR A 830 -7.14 50.16 39.56
C THR A 830 -8.38 50.51 38.71
N ASN A 831 -9.03 51.64 38.96
CA ASN A 831 -10.13 52.17 38.16
C ASN A 831 -10.14 53.70 38.16
N GLY A 832 -10.76 54.31 37.14
CA GLY A 832 -10.76 55.77 36.95
C GLY A 832 -11.39 56.20 35.63
N SER A 833 -11.10 57.42 35.15
CA SER A 833 -11.53 57.94 33.84
C SER A 833 -10.40 58.77 33.22
N GLY A 834 -10.25 58.77 31.89
CA GLY A 834 -9.17 59.49 31.18
C GLY A 834 -8.01 58.59 30.72
N GLU A 835 -6.86 59.19 30.40
CA GLU A 835 -5.61 58.43 30.18
C GLU A 835 -5.11 57.82 31.48
N PHE A 836 -4.60 56.59 31.40
CA PHE A 836 -4.10 55.86 32.54
C PHE A 836 -2.80 55.12 32.22
N HIS A 837 -1.91 55.14 33.20
CA HIS A 837 -0.61 54.46 33.20
C HIS A 837 -0.51 53.64 34.47
N PHE A 838 -0.74 52.33 34.35
CA PHE A 838 -0.78 51.42 35.49
C PHE A 838 0.43 50.49 35.46
N VAL A 839 1.24 50.50 36.52
CA VAL A 839 2.39 49.61 36.65
C VAL A 839 2.21 48.72 37.86
N MET A 840 2.23 47.40 37.65
CA MET A 840 2.33 46.43 38.72
C MET A 840 3.81 46.04 38.91
N PRO A 841 4.46 46.42 40.03
CA PRO A 841 5.85 46.06 40.28
C PRO A 841 6.00 44.54 40.52
N VAL A 842 7.08 43.97 40.00
CA VAL A 842 7.43 42.55 40.23
C VAL A 842 7.96 42.41 41.65
N THR A 843 7.24 41.70 42.53
CA THR A 843 7.83 41.18 43.78
C THR A 843 8.41 39.78 43.53
N SER A 844 9.26 39.27 44.43
CA SER A 844 9.99 38.00 44.28
C SER A 844 9.12 36.74 44.11
N GLN A 845 7.79 36.86 44.13
CA GLN A 845 6.83 35.79 43.83
C GLN A 845 6.19 35.85 42.42
N SER A 846 6.66 36.72 41.51
CA SER A 846 5.94 37.02 40.25
C SER A 846 6.50 36.35 38.98
N SER A 847 7.11 35.17 39.07
CA SER A 847 7.48 34.36 37.89
C SER A 847 6.30 33.47 37.47
N GLY A 848 5.58 33.84 36.41
CA GLY A 848 4.44 33.05 35.89
C GLY A 848 3.63 33.75 34.80
N LEU A 849 2.58 33.07 34.32
CA LEU A 849 1.59 33.60 33.39
C LEU A 849 0.54 34.42 34.17
N PHE A 850 0.29 35.66 33.76
CA PHE A 850 -0.74 36.50 34.37
C PHE A 850 -1.88 36.75 33.40
N VAL A 851 -3.08 36.94 33.93
CA VAL A 851 -4.25 37.37 33.15
C VAL A 851 -4.59 38.79 33.54
N VAL A 852 -4.45 39.72 32.59
CA VAL A 852 -4.83 41.11 32.76
C VAL A 852 -6.23 41.29 32.19
N ARG A 853 -7.18 41.67 33.04
CA ARG A 853 -8.53 42.07 32.64
C ARG A 853 -8.61 43.59 32.65
N ILE A 854 -9.03 44.16 31.53
CA ILE A 854 -9.13 45.60 31.31
C ILE A 854 -10.55 45.88 30.85
N GLU A 855 -11.27 46.73 31.55
CA GLU A 855 -12.57 47.24 31.15
C GLU A 855 -12.42 48.72 30.83
N ILE A 856 -12.81 49.14 29.63
CA ILE A 856 -12.78 50.54 29.19
C ILE A 856 -14.13 50.86 28.56
N ASP A 857 -14.81 51.87 29.09
CA ASP A 857 -16.10 52.37 28.62
C ASP A 857 -17.14 51.25 28.44
N GLY A 858 -17.18 50.32 29.41
CA GLY A 858 -18.10 49.18 29.45
C GLY A 858 -17.69 47.98 28.58
N LYS A 859 -16.59 48.07 27.82
CA LYS A 859 -16.03 46.95 27.06
C LYS A 859 -14.92 46.25 27.84
N LYS A 860 -15.04 44.94 27.99
CA LYS A 860 -14.08 44.10 28.70
C LYS A 860 -13.11 43.42 27.73
N TYR A 861 -11.84 43.45 28.09
CA TYR A 861 -10.72 42.86 27.39
C TYR A 861 -9.97 41.96 28.38
N MET A 862 -9.47 40.83 27.90
CA MET A 862 -8.59 39.96 28.69
C MET A 862 -7.38 39.58 27.85
N GLN A 863 -6.20 39.68 28.44
CA GLN A 863 -4.95 39.29 27.79
C GLN A 863 -4.04 38.54 28.75
N SER A 864 -3.55 37.39 28.30
CA SER A 864 -2.56 36.60 29.02
C SER A 864 -1.16 37.10 28.70
N VAL A 865 -0.35 37.34 29.73
CA VAL A 865 1.01 37.86 29.60
C VAL A 865 1.98 36.96 30.35
N ALA A 866 2.97 36.43 29.64
CA ALA A 866 4.04 35.63 30.21
C ALA A 866 5.24 36.52 30.55
N MET A 867 5.76 36.41 31.77
CA MET A 867 7.01 37.07 32.17
C MET A 867 8.21 36.13 32.03
N THR A 868 9.40 36.67 31.75
CA THR A 868 10.62 35.89 31.44
C THR A 868 10.92 34.82 32.49
N GLY A 869 11.08 33.56 32.03
CA GLY A 869 11.42 32.40 32.86
C GLY A 869 10.34 31.32 32.98
N SER A 870 9.14 31.51 32.41
CA SER A 870 8.11 30.46 32.31
C SER A 870 8.32 29.59 31.07
N ARG A 871 8.26 28.26 31.23
CA ARG A 871 8.21 27.29 30.13
C ARG A 871 6.88 27.34 29.38
#